data_AF-A0A1V5KYL4-F1
#
_entry.id   AF-A0A1V5KYL4-F1
#
_cell.length_a   1.000
_cell.length_b   1.000
_cell.length_c   1.000
_cell.angle_alpha   90.00
_cell.angle_beta   90.00
_cell.angle_gamma   90.00
#
_symmetry.space_group_name_H-M   'P 1'
#
loop_
_entity.id
_entity.type
_entity.pdbx_description
1 polymer ?
#
loop_
_entity_poly.entity_id
_entity_poly.type
_entity_poly.pdbx_seq_one_letter_code
_entity_poly.pdbx_strand_id
1 'polypeptide(L)'
;MAEERYPHLFLSGPTATQDYTSVNKGGSSPRLPDRPSPAEHAAALERKLTEAWSRAAGQQAAAVTTRGGCYIAFRSSPESDLALKSLEHRGNGIRLCRIAKFETTEGTTERALVFIPSGQQNYFLSRFRDYANRVSPKSGNPKNQKMVAPVEDIVAAVLRDFWTDDPGLLPRDEMDWVEVWIAANCDDSVERFRSSLVLVGIEEHPDHPILRFPERSVVLVRASGAQLGALIEASALVCEFRAAREIPTHIMDWANRDQAALCQHLVDRLHISNEADVAVCILDTGVNNGHPLMRPVLSDDDLHALKPQWGTHDSRGHGTLMAGLAAYGDLQSALESNEPVTITHILESSKILPPPPDENPKHLWGHVTSQGASRAEIQDGRRKRIFVLPVTSSDTKTAGHPTSWSAALDDLASGADGSRKRMIVVSAGNVRDGFANYPHENLSNEIHDPAQAWNALTVGAYTRKWRITTSGYEGYRPVASPGQLSPYSTTSFCWDDGLWPIKPEIVLEGGNVAVNPAGDVADPEDLRLISTCKDFHSSHFWPFEATSAASAQAAWMAAKIQSAYPELWPETVRGLMVHSARWTEEMKQQFFCGDRPKDRWRNLLRVCGYGVPNLRRAVSCVSNSLTLVAEGVLQPFEVRNGRARTKDMSIYELPWPTDELLGLGEERLQMRVTLSYFVESGPGEIGWKDRYRYASHGLRFELNSPGETREEFVRRINIEARDEENGRPDSRSPSSHWQIGNFRNHGSVHSDIWEGRAADLATSNLVAVRPVIGWWRERPHLGKVSNQTRYALIVSIETPRIESNIYAVVAAKVGIRIPVQIGVSV
;
A
#
# COMPACT_ATOMS: atom_id res chain seq x y z
N MET A 1 -25.83 0.29 -2.80
CA MET A 1 -26.05 0.68 -1.38
C MET A 1 -24.69 1.07 -0.80
N ALA A 2 -24.64 1.91 0.22
CA ALA A 2 -23.38 2.14 0.94
C ALA A 2 -23.01 0.85 1.70
N GLU A 3 -21.75 0.47 1.66
CA GLU A 3 -21.22 -0.69 2.37
C GLU A 3 -21.10 -0.37 3.86
N GLU A 4 -21.72 -1.19 4.72
CA GLU A 4 -21.72 -0.98 6.17
C GLU A 4 -20.30 -1.13 6.73
N ARG A 5 -19.93 -0.22 7.64
CA ARG A 5 -18.59 -0.17 8.23
C ARG A 5 -18.63 -0.38 9.73
N TYR A 6 -17.64 -1.11 10.21
CA TYR A 6 -17.48 -1.47 11.60
C TYR A 6 -16.10 -0.99 12.12
N PRO A 7 -15.94 -0.78 13.44
CA PRO A 7 -14.63 -0.50 14.02
C PRO A 7 -13.70 -1.73 13.94
N HIS A 8 -12.44 -1.57 14.34
CA HIS A 8 -11.54 -2.70 14.55
C HIS A 8 -11.91 -3.47 15.83
N LEU A 9 -11.55 -4.75 15.88
CA LEU A 9 -11.82 -5.62 17.02
C LEU A 9 -10.58 -5.71 17.92
N PHE A 10 -10.74 -5.39 19.20
CA PHE A 10 -9.63 -5.35 20.15
C PHE A 10 -9.57 -6.63 20.99
N LEU A 11 -8.38 -7.25 21.05
CA LEU A 11 -8.11 -8.38 21.93
C LEU A 11 -7.57 -7.87 23.28
N SER A 12 -8.00 -8.48 24.38
CA SER A 12 -7.64 -8.08 25.75
C SER A 12 -6.18 -8.34 26.15
N GLY A 13 -5.42 -9.05 25.32
CA GLY A 13 -4.02 -9.41 25.56
C GLY A 13 -3.66 -10.76 24.92
N PRO A 14 -2.46 -11.30 25.19
CA PRO A 14 -2.12 -12.66 24.79
C PRO A 14 -2.89 -13.69 25.62
N THR A 15 -3.31 -14.78 24.98
CA THR A 15 -4.00 -15.92 25.59
C THR A 15 -3.10 -16.68 26.57
N ALA A 16 -1.78 -16.65 26.36
CA ALA A 16 -0.78 -17.20 27.29
C ALA A 16 0.57 -16.49 27.15
N THR A 17 1.37 -16.49 28.23
CA THR A 17 2.79 -16.07 28.23
C THR A 17 3.62 -17.17 28.89
N GLN A 18 4.77 -17.52 28.30
CA GLN A 18 5.60 -18.66 28.70
C GLN A 18 7.11 -18.48 28.42
N ASP A 19 7.97 -19.25 29.09
CA ASP A 19 9.42 -19.32 28.87
C ASP A 19 9.80 -19.66 27.40
N TYR A 20 10.91 -19.11 26.90
CA TYR A 20 11.29 -19.18 25.47
C TYR A 20 12.80 -19.35 25.15
N THR A 21 13.12 -20.22 24.18
CA THR A 21 14.45 -20.39 23.51
C THR A 21 14.30 -20.81 22.02
N SER A 22 15.20 -20.43 21.10
CA SER A 22 14.98 -20.46 19.62
C SER A 22 15.66 -21.58 18.77
N VAL A 23 15.24 -21.76 17.49
CA VAL A 23 15.16 -23.11 16.86
C VAL A 23 15.63 -23.40 15.39
N ASN A 24 15.90 -22.44 14.48
CA ASN A 24 15.53 -22.63 13.05
C ASN A 24 16.62 -22.79 11.93
N LYS A 25 16.31 -23.58 10.87
CA LYS A 25 16.84 -23.66 9.47
C LYS A 25 15.74 -24.29 8.54
N GLY A 26 15.53 -23.88 7.27
CA GLY A 26 14.46 -24.34 6.30
C GLY A 26 14.84 -24.18 4.80
N GLY A 27 14.05 -24.44 3.72
CA GLY A 27 12.61 -24.74 3.46
C GLY A 27 12.34 -25.29 1.99
N SER A 28 11.14 -25.19 1.38
CA SER A 28 10.75 -25.93 0.11
C SER A 28 9.67 -25.29 -0.85
N SER A 29 9.19 -26.01 -1.90
CA SER A 29 8.61 -25.51 -3.21
C SER A 29 7.23 -26.12 -3.67
N PRO A 30 6.54 -25.64 -4.77
CA PRO A 30 5.10 -25.90 -5.10
C PRO A 30 4.75 -26.95 -6.22
N ARG A 31 3.45 -27.07 -6.61
CA ARG A 31 2.77 -28.20 -7.36
C ARG A 31 2.00 -27.82 -8.66
N LEU A 32 1.26 -28.80 -9.26
CA LEU A 32 0.42 -28.75 -10.49
C LEU A 32 -0.84 -29.68 -10.35
N PRO A 33 -1.91 -29.53 -11.17
CA PRO A 33 -3.13 -30.36 -11.14
C PRO A 33 -2.99 -31.71 -11.86
N ASP A 34 -3.92 -32.65 -11.57
CA ASP A 34 -3.98 -34.00 -12.14
C ASP A 34 -5.18 -34.21 -13.08
N ARG A 35 -5.04 -35.10 -14.09
CA ARG A 35 -6.03 -35.38 -15.14
C ARG A 35 -5.94 -36.85 -15.61
N PRO A 36 -6.82 -37.77 -15.14
CA PRO A 36 -6.67 -39.20 -15.39
C PRO A 36 -7.00 -39.66 -16.83
N SER A 37 -7.72 -38.87 -17.64
CA SER A 37 -8.03 -39.20 -19.04
C SER A 37 -7.68 -38.05 -20.01
N PRO A 38 -6.42 -37.98 -20.49
CA PRO A 38 -5.97 -36.94 -21.42
C PRO A 38 -6.71 -36.94 -22.78
N ALA A 39 -7.10 -38.12 -23.27
CA ALA A 39 -7.71 -38.29 -24.59
C ALA A 39 -9.15 -37.77 -24.65
N GLU A 40 -9.97 -38.06 -23.63
CA GLU A 40 -11.35 -37.59 -23.55
C GLU A 40 -11.41 -36.07 -23.31
N HIS A 41 -10.50 -35.54 -22.48
CA HIS A 41 -10.34 -34.09 -22.26
C HIS A 41 -10.00 -33.34 -23.56
N ALA A 42 -9.06 -33.86 -24.35
CA ALA A 42 -8.73 -33.29 -25.66
C ALA A 42 -9.93 -33.27 -26.62
N ALA A 43 -10.68 -34.37 -26.69
CA ALA A 43 -11.87 -34.48 -27.55
C ALA A 43 -12.99 -33.51 -27.12
N ALA A 44 -13.15 -33.27 -25.81
CA ALA A 44 -14.07 -32.25 -25.30
C ALA A 44 -13.65 -30.83 -25.73
N LEU A 45 -12.37 -30.48 -25.61
CA LEU A 45 -11.84 -29.16 -26.01
C LEU A 45 -11.88 -28.94 -27.53
N GLU A 46 -11.65 -29.97 -28.37
CA GLU A 46 -11.81 -29.86 -29.82
C GLU A 46 -13.26 -29.49 -30.23
N ARG A 47 -14.28 -30.05 -29.57
CA ARG A 47 -15.68 -29.68 -29.80
C ARG A 47 -15.97 -28.25 -29.35
N LYS A 48 -15.63 -27.90 -28.09
CA LYS A 48 -15.88 -26.56 -27.54
C LYS A 48 -15.26 -25.45 -28.39
N LEU A 49 -14.01 -25.63 -28.86
CA LEU A 49 -13.35 -24.67 -29.75
C LEU A 49 -14.07 -24.53 -31.09
N THR A 50 -14.57 -25.64 -31.65
CA THR A 50 -15.32 -25.64 -32.92
C THR A 50 -16.68 -24.96 -32.76
N GLU A 51 -17.40 -25.20 -31.67
CA GLU A 51 -18.70 -24.57 -31.37
C GLU A 51 -18.56 -23.06 -31.11
N ALA A 52 -17.56 -22.64 -30.33
CA ALA A 52 -17.28 -21.23 -30.08
C ALA A 52 -16.91 -20.48 -31.38
N TRP A 53 -16.10 -21.12 -32.24
CA TRP A 53 -15.78 -20.60 -33.58
C TRP A 53 -17.02 -20.48 -34.47
N SER A 54 -17.89 -21.50 -34.49
CA SER A 54 -19.12 -21.49 -35.29
C SER A 54 -20.12 -20.42 -34.84
N ARG A 55 -20.22 -20.11 -33.55
CA ARG A 55 -21.04 -18.99 -33.05
C ARG A 55 -20.48 -17.64 -33.49
N ALA A 56 -19.18 -17.41 -33.30
CA ALA A 56 -18.52 -16.17 -33.72
C ALA A 56 -18.63 -15.93 -35.24
N ALA A 57 -18.42 -16.97 -36.05
CA ALA A 57 -18.59 -16.91 -37.50
C ALA A 57 -20.05 -16.75 -37.95
N GLY A 58 -21.01 -17.34 -37.22
CA GLY A 58 -22.44 -17.19 -37.50
C GLY A 58 -22.94 -15.75 -37.29
N GLN A 59 -22.43 -15.05 -36.29
CA GLN A 59 -22.73 -13.63 -36.05
C GLN A 59 -22.09 -12.70 -37.10
N GLN A 60 -20.93 -13.09 -37.67
CA GLN A 60 -20.29 -12.33 -38.75
C GLN A 60 -21.03 -12.38 -40.10
N ALA A 61 -22.03 -13.26 -40.27
CA ALA A 61 -22.75 -13.42 -41.55
C ALA A 61 -23.60 -12.20 -41.98
N ALA A 62 -23.86 -11.25 -41.08
CA ALA A 62 -24.57 -10.01 -41.38
C ALA A 62 -23.67 -8.83 -41.82
N ALA A 63 -22.33 -8.97 -41.70
CA ALA A 63 -21.37 -7.91 -42.02
C ALA A 63 -20.46 -8.32 -43.19
N VAL A 64 -20.39 -7.48 -44.23
CA VAL A 64 -19.82 -7.88 -45.53
C VAL A 64 -18.28 -7.88 -45.52
N THR A 65 -17.70 -9.08 -45.64
CA THR A 65 -16.30 -9.35 -46.07
C THR A 65 -15.13 -8.85 -45.19
N THR A 66 -15.11 -9.21 -43.90
CA THR A 66 -13.87 -9.08 -43.10
C THR A 66 -12.91 -10.27 -43.26
N ARG A 67 -11.71 -10.06 -43.82
CA ARG A 67 -10.55 -10.95 -43.61
C ARG A 67 -10.02 -10.76 -42.16
N GLY A 68 -10.80 -11.22 -41.16
CA GLY A 68 -10.72 -10.67 -39.79
C GLY A 68 -10.50 -11.60 -38.60
N GLY A 69 -10.64 -12.93 -38.72
CA GLY A 69 -10.47 -13.83 -37.56
C GLY A 69 -11.58 -13.73 -36.50
N CYS A 70 -11.32 -14.25 -35.29
CA CYS A 70 -12.26 -14.30 -34.16
C CYS A 70 -11.54 -14.10 -32.81
N TYR A 71 -12.24 -13.53 -31.82
CA TYR A 71 -11.81 -13.50 -30.42
C TYR A 71 -12.45 -14.66 -29.64
N ILE A 72 -11.63 -15.44 -28.93
CA ILE A 72 -12.03 -16.65 -28.21
C ILE A 72 -11.47 -16.61 -26.79
N ALA A 73 -12.33 -16.78 -25.78
CA ALA A 73 -11.93 -16.79 -24.37
C ALA A 73 -11.74 -18.22 -23.86
N PHE A 74 -10.49 -18.59 -23.58
CA PHE A 74 -10.14 -19.84 -22.89
C PHE A 74 -10.29 -19.62 -21.38
N ARG A 75 -11.02 -20.50 -20.68
CA ARG A 75 -11.17 -20.49 -19.21
C ARG A 75 -10.42 -21.68 -18.61
N SER A 76 -9.73 -21.41 -17.51
CA SER A 76 -8.96 -22.42 -16.78
C SER A 76 -9.83 -23.33 -15.94
N SER A 77 -9.25 -24.46 -15.57
CA SER A 77 -9.68 -25.28 -14.45
C SER A 77 -9.48 -24.51 -13.14
N PRO A 78 -10.33 -24.71 -12.12
CA PRO A 78 -10.14 -24.07 -10.82
C PRO A 78 -8.77 -24.38 -10.19
N GLU A 79 -8.22 -23.40 -9.46
CA GLU A 79 -6.87 -23.42 -8.86
C GLU A 79 -5.71 -23.80 -9.84
N SER A 80 -5.94 -23.68 -11.16
CA SER A 80 -4.96 -24.05 -12.19
C SER A 80 -4.70 -22.89 -13.13
N ASP A 81 -3.51 -22.29 -13.09
CA ASP A 81 -3.10 -21.25 -14.04
C ASP A 81 -3.04 -21.79 -15.48
N LEU A 82 -3.47 -20.99 -16.46
CA LEU A 82 -3.23 -21.29 -17.88
C LEU A 82 -1.74 -21.13 -18.17
N ALA A 83 -1.19 -21.96 -19.06
CA ALA A 83 0.14 -21.68 -19.64
C ALA A 83 0.03 -20.59 -20.70
N LEU A 84 -0.23 -19.35 -20.27
CA LEU A 84 -0.48 -18.15 -21.08
C LEU A 84 0.51 -17.98 -22.26
N LYS A 85 1.81 -18.21 -22.00
CA LYS A 85 2.89 -18.15 -23.01
C LYS A 85 2.77 -19.20 -24.14
N SER A 86 1.86 -20.16 -24.05
CA SER A 86 1.58 -21.17 -25.07
C SER A 86 0.24 -20.97 -25.80
N LEU A 87 -0.61 -20.06 -25.30
CA LEU A 87 -1.85 -19.61 -25.95
C LEU A 87 -1.58 -18.51 -27.01
N GLU A 88 -0.44 -17.83 -26.95
CA GLU A 88 0.02 -16.89 -28.00
C GLU A 88 0.85 -17.60 -29.09
N HIS A 89 0.76 -17.11 -30.34
CA HIS A 89 1.71 -17.45 -31.40
C HIS A 89 1.84 -16.35 -32.46
N ARG A 90 2.75 -15.41 -32.21
CA ARG A 90 3.02 -14.27 -33.10
C ARG A 90 3.32 -14.70 -34.55
N GLY A 91 4.06 -15.81 -34.73
CA GLY A 91 4.36 -16.37 -36.06
C GLY A 91 3.15 -16.91 -36.85
N ASN A 92 2.02 -17.15 -36.19
CA ASN A 92 0.74 -17.51 -36.83
C ASN A 92 -0.30 -16.37 -36.74
N GLY A 93 0.09 -15.19 -36.24
CA GLY A 93 -0.83 -14.06 -35.97
C GLY A 93 -1.79 -14.29 -34.79
N ILE A 94 -1.63 -15.36 -34.02
CA ILE A 94 -2.44 -15.64 -32.82
C ILE A 94 -1.90 -14.78 -31.69
N ARG A 95 -2.76 -13.95 -31.08
CA ARG A 95 -2.37 -12.93 -30.08
C ARG A 95 -3.17 -13.12 -28.79
N LEU A 96 -2.51 -13.05 -27.64
CA LEU A 96 -3.18 -13.00 -26.35
C LEU A 96 -3.59 -11.53 -26.06
N CYS A 97 -4.88 -11.28 -25.87
CA CYS A 97 -5.45 -9.93 -25.85
C CYS A 97 -5.75 -9.42 -24.43
N ARG A 98 -6.30 -10.27 -23.55
CA ARG A 98 -6.61 -9.94 -22.15
C ARG A 98 -6.52 -11.19 -21.29
N ILE A 99 -6.17 -11.01 -20.02
CA ILE A 99 -6.25 -12.04 -18.98
C ILE A 99 -7.05 -11.43 -17.84
N ALA A 100 -8.03 -12.16 -17.32
CA ALA A 100 -8.75 -11.78 -16.11
C ALA A 100 -9.02 -13.03 -15.27
N LYS A 101 -8.87 -12.92 -13.95
CA LYS A 101 -9.17 -14.02 -13.02
C LYS A 101 -10.54 -13.79 -12.40
N PHE A 102 -11.34 -14.84 -12.38
CA PHE A 102 -12.72 -14.84 -11.93
C PHE A 102 -12.92 -15.91 -10.86
N GLU A 103 -13.28 -15.47 -9.65
CA GLU A 103 -13.81 -16.34 -8.62
C GLU A 103 -15.09 -17.02 -9.14
N THR A 104 -15.19 -18.33 -8.94
CA THR A 104 -16.38 -19.12 -9.25
C THR A 104 -16.61 -20.14 -8.15
N THR A 105 -17.81 -20.74 -8.07
CA THR A 105 -18.21 -21.67 -6.99
C THR A 105 -17.33 -22.92 -6.84
N GLU A 106 -16.46 -23.19 -7.82
CA GLU A 106 -15.52 -24.32 -7.84
C GLU A 106 -14.07 -23.87 -7.59
N GLY A 107 -13.82 -22.57 -7.42
CA GLY A 107 -12.51 -21.93 -7.19
C GLY A 107 -12.17 -20.83 -8.21
N THR A 108 -11.01 -20.19 -8.03
CA THR A 108 -10.48 -19.17 -8.95
C THR A 108 -10.22 -19.77 -10.34
N THR A 109 -10.85 -19.21 -11.39
CA THR A 109 -10.59 -19.58 -12.79
C THR A 109 -10.02 -18.41 -13.59
N GLU A 110 -8.94 -18.66 -14.33
CA GLU A 110 -8.29 -17.68 -15.20
C GLU A 110 -8.92 -17.72 -16.60
N ARG A 111 -9.37 -16.56 -17.11
CA ARG A 111 -9.91 -16.41 -18.47
C ARG A 111 -8.93 -15.62 -19.33
N ALA A 112 -8.39 -16.27 -20.35
CA ALA A 112 -7.51 -15.69 -21.35
C ALA A 112 -8.26 -15.45 -22.68
N LEU A 113 -8.46 -14.19 -23.05
CA LEU A 113 -9.04 -13.78 -24.33
C LEU A 113 -7.95 -13.78 -25.40
N VAL A 114 -8.12 -14.59 -26.45
CA VAL A 114 -7.14 -14.81 -27.52
C VAL A 114 -7.76 -14.48 -28.87
N PHE A 115 -7.09 -13.65 -29.66
CA PHE A 115 -7.42 -13.42 -31.07
C PHE A 115 -6.77 -14.49 -31.95
N ILE A 116 -7.58 -15.17 -32.76
CA ILE A 116 -7.17 -16.25 -33.65
C ILE A 116 -7.53 -15.86 -35.10
N PRO A 117 -6.54 -15.72 -36.01
CA PRO A 117 -6.80 -15.44 -37.41
C PRO A 117 -7.54 -16.57 -38.13
N SER A 118 -8.32 -16.23 -39.16
CA SER A 118 -9.05 -17.23 -39.96
C SER A 118 -8.09 -18.27 -40.57
N GLY A 119 -8.45 -19.55 -40.47
CA GLY A 119 -7.63 -20.69 -40.89
C GLY A 119 -6.58 -21.17 -39.88
N GLN A 120 -6.24 -20.37 -38.85
CA GLN A 120 -5.20 -20.73 -37.87
C GLN A 120 -5.70 -21.61 -36.70
N GLN A 121 -7.00 -21.94 -36.66
CA GLN A 121 -7.62 -22.86 -35.69
C GLN A 121 -6.87 -24.20 -35.53
N ASN A 122 -6.23 -24.69 -36.59
CA ASN A 122 -5.43 -25.92 -36.61
C ASN A 122 -4.24 -25.91 -35.63
N TYR A 123 -3.76 -24.74 -35.22
CA TYR A 123 -2.70 -24.58 -34.22
C TYR A 123 -3.10 -25.19 -32.86
N PHE A 124 -4.33 -24.96 -32.40
CA PHE A 124 -4.82 -25.50 -31.13
C PHE A 124 -5.26 -26.96 -31.27
N LEU A 125 -6.01 -27.29 -32.33
CA LEU A 125 -6.46 -28.65 -32.61
C LEU A 125 -5.29 -29.65 -32.68
N SER A 126 -4.20 -29.30 -33.37
CA SER A 126 -3.01 -30.18 -33.44
C SER A 126 -2.35 -30.43 -32.07
N ARG A 127 -2.44 -29.47 -31.14
CA ARG A 127 -1.88 -29.61 -29.78
C ARG A 127 -2.75 -30.41 -28.84
N PHE A 128 -4.08 -30.35 -28.99
CA PHE A 128 -5.01 -31.23 -28.28
C PHE A 128 -4.81 -32.68 -28.74
N ARG A 129 -4.62 -32.93 -30.04
CA ARG A 129 -4.28 -34.27 -30.57
C ARG A 129 -2.93 -34.79 -30.10
N ASP A 130 -1.92 -33.93 -30.01
CA ASP A 130 -0.63 -34.28 -29.42
C ASP A 130 -0.73 -34.62 -27.92
N TYR A 131 -1.60 -33.94 -27.17
CA TYR A 131 -1.85 -34.22 -25.75
C TYR A 131 -2.62 -35.54 -25.53
N ALA A 132 -3.57 -35.86 -26.40
CA ALA A 132 -4.28 -37.13 -26.37
C ALA A 132 -3.41 -38.34 -26.73
N ASN A 133 -2.51 -38.21 -27.72
CA ASN A 133 -1.91 -39.35 -28.41
C ASN A 133 -0.38 -39.47 -28.27
N ARG A 134 0.31 -38.56 -27.57
CA ARG A 134 1.78 -38.58 -27.46
C ARG A 134 2.30 -38.26 -26.06
N VAL A 135 3.39 -38.91 -25.68
CA VAL A 135 4.04 -38.79 -24.37
C VAL A 135 5.40 -38.09 -24.50
N SER A 136 5.82 -37.36 -23.46
CA SER A 136 7.11 -36.65 -23.37
C SER A 136 8.24 -37.59 -22.92
N PRO A 137 9.28 -37.85 -23.75
CA PRO A 137 10.38 -38.76 -23.39
C PRO A 137 11.23 -38.33 -22.19
N LYS A 138 11.15 -37.06 -21.77
CA LYS A 138 11.92 -36.52 -20.63
C LYS A 138 11.19 -36.56 -19.29
N SER A 139 9.90 -36.91 -19.28
CA SER A 139 9.06 -36.71 -18.09
C SER A 139 7.93 -37.74 -17.89
N GLY A 140 7.72 -38.70 -18.80
CA GLY A 140 6.64 -39.70 -18.71
C GLY A 140 5.22 -39.16 -18.92
N ASN A 141 5.00 -37.86 -18.72
CA ASN A 141 3.70 -37.20 -18.86
C ASN A 141 3.30 -36.93 -20.33
N PRO A 142 1.99 -36.74 -20.62
CA PRO A 142 1.49 -36.35 -21.94
C PRO A 142 2.18 -35.10 -22.52
N LYS A 143 2.34 -35.08 -23.84
CA LYS A 143 2.91 -33.93 -24.57
C LYS A 143 1.96 -32.74 -24.44
N ASN A 144 2.49 -31.52 -24.31
CA ASN A 144 1.71 -30.29 -24.08
C ASN A 144 0.87 -30.28 -22.77
N GLN A 145 1.05 -31.22 -21.82
CA GLN A 145 0.24 -31.29 -20.59
C GLN A 145 0.07 -29.94 -19.87
N LYS A 146 1.17 -29.19 -19.70
CA LYS A 146 1.14 -27.86 -19.04
C LYS A 146 0.26 -26.82 -19.76
N MET A 147 -0.03 -27.00 -21.06
CA MET A 147 -0.92 -26.14 -21.84
C MET A 147 -2.37 -26.61 -21.81
N VAL A 148 -2.62 -27.93 -21.84
CA VAL A 148 -3.96 -28.48 -22.12
C VAL A 148 -4.68 -28.97 -20.85
N ALA A 149 -3.96 -29.51 -19.87
CA ALA A 149 -4.55 -29.99 -18.61
C ALA A 149 -5.21 -28.88 -17.76
N PRO A 150 -4.71 -27.62 -17.74
CA PRO A 150 -5.35 -26.50 -17.05
C PRO A 150 -6.52 -25.83 -17.78
N VAL A 151 -6.91 -26.26 -18.98
CA VAL A 151 -8.01 -25.64 -19.75
C VAL A 151 -9.31 -26.40 -19.49
N GLU A 152 -10.36 -25.70 -19.06
CA GLU A 152 -11.69 -26.28 -18.79
C GLU A 152 -12.71 -25.97 -19.88
N ASP A 153 -12.72 -24.73 -20.37
CA ASP A 153 -13.83 -24.21 -21.16
C ASP A 153 -13.41 -23.14 -22.18
N ILE A 154 -14.23 -22.92 -23.22
CA ILE A 154 -13.92 -22.03 -24.35
C ILE A 154 -15.20 -21.30 -24.80
N VAL A 155 -15.24 -19.97 -24.66
CA VAL A 155 -16.44 -19.13 -24.80
C VAL A 155 -16.17 -17.77 -25.51
N ALA A 156 -17.20 -16.93 -25.65
CA ALA A 156 -17.12 -15.55 -26.17
C ALA A 156 -17.19 -14.49 -25.03
N ALA A 157 -16.97 -13.21 -25.33
CA ALA A 157 -16.81 -12.09 -24.37
C ALA A 157 -17.98 -11.09 -24.38
N VAL A 158 -18.07 -10.20 -23.37
CA VAL A 158 -19.21 -9.27 -23.15
C VAL A 158 -18.77 -7.90 -22.56
N LEU A 159 -19.62 -6.86 -22.65
CA LEU A 159 -19.33 -5.45 -22.27
C LEU A 159 -18.54 -5.24 -20.96
N ARG A 160 -18.88 -5.94 -19.86
CA ARG A 160 -18.19 -5.75 -18.56
C ARG A 160 -16.70 -6.16 -18.59
N ASP A 161 -16.26 -6.90 -19.60
CA ASP A 161 -14.83 -7.20 -19.81
C ASP A 161 -14.02 -5.98 -20.35
N PHE A 162 -14.66 -4.86 -20.66
CA PHE A 162 -14.02 -3.70 -21.31
C PHE A 162 -13.96 -2.43 -20.44
N TRP A 163 -14.70 -2.31 -19.33
CA TRP A 163 -14.57 -1.14 -18.43
C TRP A 163 -13.35 -1.28 -17.50
N THR A 164 -12.57 -0.20 -17.32
CA THR A 164 -11.30 -0.24 -16.56
C THR A 164 -11.12 0.83 -15.47
N ASP A 165 -12.12 1.70 -15.21
CA ASP A 165 -12.16 2.58 -14.02
C ASP A 165 -13.13 2.03 -12.95
N ASP A 166 -13.39 2.77 -11.87
CA ASP A 166 -14.34 2.43 -10.81
C ASP A 166 -15.72 2.02 -11.39
N PRO A 167 -16.30 0.86 -11.03
CA PRO A 167 -17.63 0.44 -11.48
C PRO A 167 -18.78 1.38 -11.08
N GLY A 168 -18.56 2.27 -10.10
CA GLY A 168 -19.45 3.37 -9.75
C GLY A 168 -19.51 4.49 -10.80
N LEU A 169 -18.44 4.64 -11.61
CA LEU A 169 -18.30 5.65 -12.66
C LEU A 169 -18.71 5.15 -14.06
N LEU A 170 -19.13 3.88 -14.20
CA LEU A 170 -19.68 3.35 -15.46
C LEU A 170 -21.03 4.04 -15.75
N PRO A 171 -21.19 4.77 -16.86
CA PRO A 171 -22.46 5.41 -17.21
C PRO A 171 -23.57 4.38 -17.34
N ARG A 172 -24.76 4.75 -16.86
CA ARG A 172 -25.95 3.87 -16.88
C ARG A 172 -26.90 4.35 -17.96
N ASP A 173 -27.92 5.10 -17.57
CA ASP A 173 -28.94 5.68 -18.45
C ASP A 173 -28.57 7.12 -18.88
N GLU A 174 -27.72 7.80 -18.12
CA GLU A 174 -27.24 9.17 -18.39
C GLU A 174 -26.00 9.19 -19.32
N MET A 175 -25.75 10.35 -19.95
CA MET A 175 -24.73 10.57 -20.98
C MET A 175 -23.49 11.27 -20.43
N ASP A 176 -22.41 10.52 -20.21
CA ASP A 176 -21.15 11.02 -19.65
C ASP A 176 -19.99 10.95 -20.67
N TRP A 177 -18.87 11.61 -20.35
CA TRP A 177 -17.64 11.59 -21.15
C TRP A 177 -16.79 10.37 -20.84
N VAL A 178 -16.51 9.57 -21.86
CA VAL A 178 -15.82 8.28 -21.77
C VAL A 178 -14.65 8.23 -22.75
N GLU A 179 -13.48 7.87 -22.26
CA GLU A 179 -12.34 7.52 -23.11
C GLU A 179 -12.58 6.15 -23.75
N VAL A 180 -12.62 6.07 -25.09
CA VAL A 180 -12.61 4.80 -25.83
C VAL A 180 -11.21 4.52 -26.35
N TRP A 181 -10.60 3.45 -25.86
CA TRP A 181 -9.27 3.01 -26.24
C TRP A 181 -9.39 1.95 -27.34
N ILE A 182 -8.71 2.15 -28.48
CA ILE A 182 -8.84 1.29 -29.67
C ILE A 182 -7.52 0.67 -30.15
N ALA A 183 -7.61 -0.52 -30.74
CA ALA A 183 -6.51 -1.40 -31.17
C ALA A 183 -5.77 -0.95 -32.44
N ALA A 184 -5.50 0.35 -32.61
CA ALA A 184 -4.90 0.92 -33.81
C ALA A 184 -4.04 2.15 -33.53
N ASN A 185 -3.19 2.53 -34.49
CA ASN A 185 -2.38 3.76 -34.47
C ASN A 185 -2.47 4.56 -35.80
N CYS A 186 -3.11 4.02 -36.83
CA CYS A 186 -3.24 4.58 -38.18
C CYS A 186 -4.64 5.14 -38.49
N ASP A 187 -4.70 6.10 -39.41
CA ASP A 187 -5.91 6.86 -39.74
C ASP A 187 -7.03 5.99 -40.31
N ASP A 188 -6.69 5.05 -41.20
CA ASP A 188 -7.58 4.04 -41.77
C ASP A 188 -8.43 3.30 -40.72
N SER A 189 -7.88 3.05 -39.54
CA SER A 189 -8.57 2.34 -38.46
C SER A 189 -9.34 3.28 -37.54
N VAL A 190 -8.86 4.50 -37.34
CA VAL A 190 -9.59 5.57 -36.65
C VAL A 190 -10.89 5.87 -37.39
N GLU A 191 -10.84 6.02 -38.72
CA GLU A 191 -12.02 6.37 -39.52
C GLU A 191 -13.04 5.20 -39.60
N ARG A 192 -12.57 3.95 -39.52
CA ARG A 192 -13.43 2.78 -39.33
C ARG A 192 -14.08 2.74 -37.95
N PHE A 193 -13.38 3.17 -36.91
CA PHE A 193 -13.96 3.30 -35.57
C PHE A 193 -15.00 4.43 -35.52
N ARG A 194 -14.75 5.59 -36.14
CA ARG A 194 -15.73 6.67 -36.33
C ARG A 194 -16.98 6.21 -37.09
N SER A 195 -16.80 5.36 -38.10
CA SER A 195 -17.92 4.72 -38.81
C SER A 195 -18.79 3.88 -37.84
N SER A 196 -18.18 3.22 -36.83
CA SER A 196 -18.91 2.54 -35.76
C SER A 196 -19.59 3.50 -34.77
N LEU A 197 -18.99 4.64 -34.44
CA LEU A 197 -19.62 5.67 -33.59
C LEU A 197 -20.90 6.22 -34.24
N VAL A 198 -20.83 6.55 -35.53
CA VAL A 198 -21.99 7.01 -36.32
C VAL A 198 -23.09 5.94 -36.40
N LEU A 199 -22.73 4.66 -36.53
CA LEU A 199 -23.67 3.54 -36.54
C LEU A 199 -24.47 3.41 -35.22
N VAL A 200 -23.86 3.77 -34.09
CA VAL A 200 -24.42 3.64 -32.74
C VAL A 200 -24.99 4.96 -32.20
N GLY A 201 -24.83 6.06 -32.93
CA GLY A 201 -25.31 7.39 -32.52
C GLY A 201 -24.53 7.98 -31.35
N ILE A 202 -23.21 7.75 -31.31
CA ILE A 202 -22.29 8.29 -30.30
C ILE A 202 -21.52 9.47 -30.89
N GLU A 203 -21.40 10.56 -30.13
CA GLU A 203 -20.64 11.75 -30.54
C GLU A 203 -19.20 11.70 -30.01
N GLU A 204 -18.23 11.93 -30.90
CA GLU A 204 -16.82 12.20 -30.57
C GLU A 204 -16.65 13.65 -30.12
N HIS A 205 -15.81 13.91 -29.12
CA HIS A 205 -15.57 15.27 -28.63
C HIS A 205 -14.89 16.13 -29.71
N PRO A 206 -15.51 17.22 -30.19
CA PRO A 206 -15.08 17.93 -31.40
C PRO A 206 -13.66 18.50 -31.31
N ASP A 207 -13.30 19.06 -30.15
CA ASP A 207 -12.00 19.71 -29.94
C ASP A 207 -10.94 18.82 -29.26
N HIS A 208 -11.24 17.55 -28.95
CA HIS A 208 -10.29 16.68 -28.26
C HIS A 208 -9.41 15.94 -29.29
N PRO A 209 -8.08 16.13 -29.31
CA PRO A 209 -7.23 15.41 -30.23
C PRO A 209 -7.24 13.90 -29.91
N ILE A 210 -7.28 13.05 -30.94
CA ILE A 210 -7.13 11.61 -30.77
C ILE A 210 -5.71 11.33 -30.28
N LEU A 211 -5.60 10.86 -29.04
CA LEU A 211 -4.30 10.57 -28.42
C LEU A 211 -3.74 9.28 -29.04
N ARG A 212 -2.52 9.33 -29.60
CA ARG A 212 -1.91 8.19 -30.29
C ARG A 212 -0.70 7.65 -29.54
N PHE A 213 -0.71 6.34 -29.38
CA PHE A 213 0.31 5.53 -28.72
C PHE A 213 0.82 4.46 -29.72
N PRO A 214 1.98 3.83 -29.47
CA PRO A 214 2.57 2.88 -30.42
C PRO A 214 1.67 1.73 -30.88
N GLU A 215 0.74 1.27 -30.03
CA GLU A 215 -0.23 0.20 -30.36
C GLU A 215 -1.70 0.58 -30.09
N ARG A 216 -2.02 1.83 -29.73
CA ARG A 216 -3.38 2.27 -29.36
C ARG A 216 -3.67 3.70 -29.80
N SER A 217 -4.93 4.01 -29.99
CA SER A 217 -5.46 5.37 -30.05
C SER A 217 -6.55 5.53 -29.00
N VAL A 218 -6.75 6.74 -28.48
CA VAL A 218 -7.84 7.06 -27.55
C VAL A 218 -8.69 8.16 -28.14
N VAL A 219 -9.99 7.92 -28.16
CA VAL A 219 -11.02 8.83 -28.67
C VAL A 219 -11.96 9.16 -27.51
N LEU A 220 -12.12 10.44 -27.19
CA LEU A 220 -13.06 10.88 -26.17
C LEU A 220 -14.47 10.97 -26.79
N VAL A 221 -15.45 10.30 -26.19
CA VAL A 221 -16.83 10.25 -26.70
C VAL A 221 -17.84 10.52 -25.58
N ARG A 222 -19.05 10.94 -25.94
CA ARG A 222 -20.16 11.07 -24.99
C ARG A 222 -21.18 9.95 -25.19
N ALA A 223 -21.39 9.12 -24.17
CA ALA A 223 -22.22 7.92 -24.29
C ALA A 223 -22.84 7.45 -22.96
N SER A 224 -23.96 6.72 -23.07
CA SER A 224 -24.55 5.95 -21.97
C SER A 224 -24.09 4.48 -22.00
N GLY A 225 -24.31 3.73 -20.90
CA GLY A 225 -23.88 2.33 -20.79
C GLY A 225 -24.48 1.40 -21.85
N ALA A 226 -25.69 1.70 -22.32
CA ALA A 226 -26.33 0.98 -23.42
C ALA A 226 -25.61 1.21 -24.76
N GLN A 227 -25.19 2.44 -25.04
CA GLN A 227 -24.43 2.77 -26.24
C GLN A 227 -23.01 2.19 -26.22
N LEU A 228 -22.33 2.21 -25.08
CA LEU A 228 -21.03 1.55 -24.91
C LEU A 228 -21.11 0.04 -25.20
N GLY A 229 -22.23 -0.61 -24.84
CA GLY A 229 -22.53 -1.99 -25.22
C GLY A 229 -22.63 -2.19 -26.73
N ALA A 230 -23.48 -1.40 -27.39
CA ALA A 230 -23.65 -1.47 -28.85
C ALA A 230 -22.36 -1.10 -29.61
N LEU A 231 -21.50 -0.24 -29.07
CA LEU A 231 -20.22 0.12 -29.69
C LEU A 231 -19.21 -1.03 -29.74
N ILE A 232 -19.23 -1.94 -28.77
CA ILE A 232 -18.41 -3.17 -28.82
C ILE A 232 -18.90 -4.09 -29.94
N GLU A 233 -20.21 -4.24 -30.10
CA GLU A 233 -20.80 -5.05 -31.18
C GLU A 233 -20.53 -4.42 -32.56
N ALA A 234 -20.58 -3.10 -32.65
CA ALA A 234 -20.32 -2.33 -33.87
C ALA A 234 -18.83 -2.18 -34.23
N SER A 235 -17.88 -2.45 -33.32
CA SER A 235 -16.46 -2.19 -33.56
C SER A 235 -15.50 -3.18 -32.89
N ALA A 236 -14.94 -4.10 -33.69
CA ALA A 236 -13.88 -5.03 -33.31
C ALA A 236 -12.52 -4.36 -32.96
N LEU A 237 -12.48 -3.02 -32.93
CA LEU A 237 -11.32 -2.20 -32.56
C LEU A 237 -11.32 -1.78 -31.09
N VAL A 238 -12.46 -1.78 -30.38
CA VAL A 238 -12.53 -1.39 -28.96
C VAL A 238 -11.68 -2.34 -28.10
N CYS A 239 -10.84 -1.76 -27.22
CA CYS A 239 -10.06 -2.48 -26.23
C CYS A 239 -10.58 -2.27 -24.80
N GLU A 240 -10.84 -1.01 -24.44
CA GLU A 240 -11.28 -0.65 -23.09
C GLU A 240 -11.97 0.73 -23.05
N PHE A 241 -12.68 0.99 -21.95
CA PHE A 241 -13.41 2.21 -21.63
C PHE A 241 -13.01 2.74 -20.24
N ARG A 242 -12.89 4.06 -20.10
CA ARG A 242 -12.61 4.75 -18.82
C ARG A 242 -13.46 6.02 -18.68
N ALA A 243 -13.75 6.43 -17.44
CA ALA A 243 -14.41 7.71 -17.18
C ALA A 243 -13.42 8.87 -17.42
N ALA A 244 -13.87 9.91 -18.13
CA ALA A 244 -13.09 11.14 -18.27
C ALA A 244 -13.11 11.93 -16.95
N ARG A 245 -12.04 12.72 -16.71
CA ARG A 245 -11.93 13.57 -15.50
C ARG A 245 -11.46 14.97 -15.86
N GLU A 246 -12.35 15.94 -15.72
CA GLU A 246 -11.94 17.34 -15.60
C GLU A 246 -11.33 17.57 -14.22
N ILE A 247 -10.33 18.45 -14.15
CA ILE A 247 -9.61 18.80 -12.91
C ILE A 247 -9.53 20.32 -12.86
N PRO A 248 -9.97 20.99 -11.78
CA PRO A 248 -9.79 22.43 -11.57
C PRO A 248 -8.32 22.82 -11.26
N THR A 249 -7.39 22.57 -12.19
CA THR A 249 -5.93 22.76 -11.99
C THR A 249 -5.49 24.20 -11.67
N HIS A 250 -6.39 25.18 -11.78
CA HIS A 250 -6.06 26.61 -11.79
C HIS A 250 -6.33 27.38 -10.49
N ILE A 251 -6.62 26.73 -9.35
CA ILE A 251 -6.92 27.43 -8.07
C ILE A 251 -5.79 28.40 -7.66
N MET A 252 -4.53 28.09 -7.98
CA MET A 252 -3.36 28.93 -7.68
C MET A 252 -3.23 30.12 -8.65
N ASP A 253 -3.71 30.00 -9.89
CA ASP A 253 -3.80 31.10 -10.87
C ASP A 253 -4.91 32.12 -10.52
N TRP A 254 -5.83 31.78 -9.61
CA TRP A 254 -6.95 32.67 -9.25
C TRP A 254 -6.45 33.92 -8.50
N ALA A 255 -7.05 35.06 -8.81
CA ALA A 255 -6.79 36.30 -8.08
C ALA A 255 -7.10 36.11 -6.58
N ASN A 256 -6.29 36.71 -5.70
CA ASN A 256 -6.37 36.41 -4.26
C ASN A 256 -7.74 36.71 -3.61
N ARG A 257 -8.56 37.61 -4.20
CA ARG A 257 -9.96 37.83 -3.79
C ARG A 257 -10.80 36.56 -3.96
N ASP A 258 -10.61 35.84 -5.05
CA ASP A 258 -11.40 34.68 -5.43
C ASP A 258 -10.88 33.42 -4.70
N GLN A 259 -9.56 33.33 -4.48
CA GLN A 259 -9.00 32.40 -3.49
C GLN A 259 -9.53 32.67 -2.07
N ALA A 260 -9.68 33.93 -1.65
CA ALA A 260 -10.23 34.28 -0.34
C ALA A 260 -11.70 33.85 -0.21
N ALA A 261 -12.49 33.99 -1.28
CA ALA A 261 -13.86 33.49 -1.33
C ALA A 261 -13.93 31.95 -1.24
N LEU A 262 -13.05 31.23 -1.93
CA LEU A 262 -12.93 29.76 -1.83
C LEU A 262 -12.46 29.31 -0.44
N CYS A 263 -11.52 30.05 0.16
CA CYS A 263 -11.00 29.82 1.49
C CYS A 263 -12.07 30.03 2.56
N GLN A 264 -12.83 31.13 2.49
CA GLN A 264 -13.97 31.37 3.38
C GLN A 264 -15.07 30.32 3.17
N HIS A 265 -15.37 29.97 1.91
CA HIS A 265 -16.32 28.89 1.61
C HIS A 265 -15.93 27.60 2.31
N LEU A 266 -14.65 27.18 2.31
CA LEU A 266 -14.20 26.02 3.07
C LEU A 266 -14.30 26.23 4.60
N VAL A 267 -13.95 27.42 5.13
CA VAL A 267 -14.10 27.76 6.56
C VAL A 267 -15.54 27.58 7.05
N ASP A 268 -16.53 28.01 6.27
CA ASP A 268 -17.96 27.98 6.63
C ASP A 268 -18.54 26.54 6.77
N ARG A 269 -17.78 25.53 6.33
CA ARG A 269 -18.17 24.09 6.30
C ARG A 269 -17.26 23.21 7.18
N LEU A 270 -16.42 23.81 8.02
CA LEU A 270 -15.56 23.07 8.97
C LEU A 270 -16.35 22.67 10.21
N HIS A 271 -16.38 21.37 10.51
CA HIS A 271 -16.87 20.83 11.77
C HIS A 271 -15.67 20.40 12.62
N ILE A 272 -15.40 21.11 13.71
CA ILE A 272 -14.20 20.91 14.53
C ILE A 272 -14.60 20.24 15.85
N SER A 273 -13.89 19.18 16.23
CA SER A 273 -14.10 18.53 17.52
C SER A 273 -13.60 19.42 18.65
N ASN A 274 -14.54 19.96 19.44
CA ASN A 274 -14.23 20.76 20.63
C ASN A 274 -13.58 19.95 21.77
N GLU A 275 -13.54 18.62 21.65
CA GLU A 275 -12.98 17.66 22.62
C GLU A 275 -11.73 16.96 22.05
N ALA A 276 -10.95 17.65 21.22
CA ALA A 276 -9.79 17.10 20.53
C ALA A 276 -8.57 16.87 21.47
N ASP A 277 -8.56 15.74 22.18
CA ASP A 277 -7.40 15.23 22.94
C ASP A 277 -6.20 14.83 22.04
N VAL A 278 -6.36 14.86 20.71
CA VAL A 278 -5.34 14.51 19.71
C VAL A 278 -4.76 15.75 19.05
N ALA A 279 -3.43 15.84 18.99
CA ALA A 279 -2.71 16.96 18.36
C ALA A 279 -1.62 16.51 17.38
N VAL A 280 -1.44 17.26 16.29
CA VAL A 280 -0.28 17.13 15.39
C VAL A 280 0.71 18.26 15.69
N CYS A 281 1.87 17.91 16.24
CA CYS A 281 2.92 18.87 16.60
C CYS A 281 3.98 18.97 15.50
N ILE A 282 4.04 20.13 14.85
CA ILE A 282 4.89 20.41 13.69
C ILE A 282 6.24 20.98 14.18
N LEU A 283 7.32 20.21 13.97
CA LEU A 283 8.68 20.58 14.37
C LEU A 283 9.41 21.25 13.20
N ASP A 284 9.18 22.55 12.98
CA ASP A 284 9.60 23.26 11.75
C ASP A 284 10.01 24.74 11.98
N THR A 285 9.62 25.64 11.08
CA THR A 285 9.96 27.06 10.94
C THR A 285 9.00 28.02 11.65
N GLY A 286 7.99 27.48 12.36
CA GLY A 286 6.84 28.21 12.89
C GLY A 286 5.65 28.13 11.92
N VAL A 287 4.47 28.60 12.33
CA VAL A 287 3.24 28.60 11.51
C VAL A 287 2.60 30.00 11.56
N ASN A 288 1.98 30.44 10.47
CA ASN A 288 1.04 31.59 10.53
C ASN A 288 -0.37 31.10 10.87
N ASN A 289 -0.71 31.03 12.16
CA ASN A 289 -2.07 30.68 12.60
C ASN A 289 -3.13 31.76 12.28
N GLY A 290 -2.72 32.96 11.86
CA GLY A 290 -3.62 34.01 11.37
C GLY A 290 -4.30 33.69 10.03
N HIS A 291 -3.79 32.71 9.27
CA HIS A 291 -4.42 32.23 8.04
C HIS A 291 -5.86 31.70 8.33
N PRO A 292 -6.89 32.02 7.52
CA PRO A 292 -8.28 31.68 7.83
C PRO A 292 -8.55 30.19 8.09
N LEU A 293 -7.90 29.27 7.36
CA LEU A 293 -7.98 27.82 7.59
C LEU A 293 -7.10 27.30 8.75
N MET A 294 -6.19 28.10 9.31
CA MET A 294 -5.31 27.70 10.42
C MET A 294 -5.88 28.13 11.78
N ARG A 295 -6.41 29.35 11.86
CA ARG A 295 -7.04 29.92 13.06
C ARG A 295 -8.04 29.01 13.78
N PRO A 296 -8.88 28.20 13.10
CA PRO A 296 -9.83 27.31 13.77
C PRO A 296 -9.19 26.06 14.42
N VAL A 297 -7.95 25.71 14.06
CA VAL A 297 -7.29 24.45 14.43
C VAL A 297 -5.95 24.63 15.16
N LEU A 298 -5.45 25.86 15.30
CA LEU A 298 -4.16 26.18 15.91
C LEU A 298 -4.28 27.46 16.77
N SER A 299 -4.31 27.30 18.09
CA SER A 299 -4.39 28.44 19.01
C SER A 299 -3.05 29.12 19.22
N ASP A 300 -3.06 30.35 19.77
CA ASP A 300 -1.83 31.06 20.16
C ASP A 300 -1.08 30.37 21.31
N ASP A 301 -1.81 29.64 22.17
CA ASP A 301 -1.25 28.83 23.26
C ASP A 301 -0.51 27.57 22.74
N ASP A 302 -0.88 27.09 21.55
CA ASP A 302 -0.32 25.91 20.89
C ASP A 302 0.85 26.26 19.93
N LEU A 303 1.29 27.52 19.97
CA LEU A 303 2.44 28.04 19.26
C LEU A 303 3.66 28.15 20.19
N HIS A 304 4.76 27.50 19.80
CA HIS A 304 5.98 27.43 20.60
C HIS A 304 7.23 27.75 19.79
N ALA A 305 8.27 28.21 20.48
CA ALA A 305 9.61 28.37 19.93
C ALA A 305 10.65 27.78 20.88
N LEU A 306 11.70 27.16 20.33
CA LEU A 306 12.81 26.62 21.13
C LEU A 306 13.50 27.75 21.93
N LYS A 307 13.73 28.89 21.27
CA LYS A 307 14.27 30.13 21.86
C LYS A 307 13.22 31.25 21.72
N PRO A 308 12.76 31.92 22.79
CA PRO A 308 11.68 32.92 22.71
C PRO A 308 11.93 34.06 21.71
N GLN A 309 13.19 34.50 21.57
CA GLN A 309 13.57 35.59 20.67
C GLN A 309 13.40 35.27 19.16
N TRP A 310 13.09 34.02 18.79
CA TRP A 310 12.75 33.66 17.41
C TRP A 310 11.31 34.04 17.02
N GLY A 311 10.43 34.31 18.00
CA GLY A 311 8.99 34.36 17.80
C GLY A 311 8.41 33.01 17.35
N THR A 312 7.09 32.86 17.40
CA THR A 312 6.40 31.62 17.00
C THR A 312 5.99 31.59 15.53
N HIS A 313 5.79 32.76 14.92
CA HIS A 313 5.42 32.93 13.52
C HIS A 313 6.35 32.17 12.57
N ASP A 314 5.82 31.73 11.43
CA ASP A 314 6.59 31.09 10.37
C ASP A 314 7.66 32.04 9.79
N SER A 315 8.94 31.65 9.85
CA SER A 315 10.03 32.43 9.28
C SER A 315 10.29 32.18 7.78
N ARG A 316 9.94 31.02 7.21
CA ARG A 316 10.35 30.61 5.84
C ARG A 316 9.21 30.18 4.90
N GLY A 317 7.99 29.99 5.39
CA GLY A 317 6.80 29.53 4.65
C GLY A 317 6.52 28.03 4.79
N HIS A 318 7.57 27.23 5.01
CA HIS A 318 7.48 25.76 5.01
C HIS A 318 6.60 25.20 6.14
N GLY A 319 6.60 25.81 7.32
CA GLY A 319 5.79 25.33 8.44
C GLY A 319 4.30 25.57 8.21
N THR A 320 3.92 26.67 7.55
CA THR A 320 2.52 26.92 7.16
C THR A 320 2.06 25.99 6.03
N LEU A 321 2.96 25.60 5.10
CA LEU A 321 2.68 24.56 4.10
C LEU A 321 2.50 23.17 4.75
N MET A 322 3.31 22.82 5.75
CA MET A 322 3.13 21.62 6.57
C MET A 322 1.78 21.63 7.29
N ALA A 323 1.38 22.77 7.85
CA ALA A 323 0.16 22.90 8.65
C ALA A 323 -1.12 22.70 7.84
N GLY A 324 -1.19 23.20 6.60
CA GLY A 324 -2.32 22.95 5.69
C GLY A 324 -2.58 21.46 5.47
N LEU A 325 -1.58 20.70 5.01
CA LEU A 325 -1.75 19.26 4.79
C LEU A 325 -1.88 18.46 6.10
N ALA A 326 -1.34 18.93 7.22
CA ALA A 326 -1.49 18.30 8.54
C ALA A 326 -2.91 18.45 9.13
N ALA A 327 -3.63 19.53 8.81
CA ALA A 327 -5.03 19.73 9.21
C ALA A 327 -6.02 19.06 8.23
N TYR A 328 -5.82 19.24 6.93
CA TYR A 328 -6.81 18.90 5.90
C TYR A 328 -6.52 17.60 5.14
N GLY A 329 -5.28 17.09 5.16
CA GLY A 329 -4.87 15.93 4.38
C GLY A 329 -4.71 16.32 2.92
N ASP A 330 -5.69 15.96 2.09
CA ASP A 330 -5.80 16.47 0.72
C ASP A 330 -6.64 17.75 0.71
N LEU A 331 -5.96 18.90 0.83
CA LEU A 331 -6.62 20.21 0.80
C LEU A 331 -7.25 20.51 -0.57
N GLN A 332 -6.69 20.00 -1.67
CA GLN A 332 -7.26 20.21 -3.01
C GLN A 332 -8.65 19.57 -3.09
N SER A 333 -8.79 18.29 -2.70
CA SER A 333 -10.09 17.62 -2.61
C SER A 333 -11.08 18.30 -1.63
N ALA A 334 -10.60 19.00 -0.59
CA ALA A 334 -11.46 19.71 0.36
C ALA A 334 -11.99 21.05 -0.20
N LEU A 335 -11.18 21.74 -1.01
CA LEU A 335 -11.55 22.99 -1.70
C LEU A 335 -12.47 22.76 -2.90
N GLU A 336 -12.24 21.67 -3.65
CA GLU A 336 -13.07 21.28 -4.81
C GLU A 336 -14.43 20.67 -4.41
N SER A 337 -14.67 20.42 -3.12
CA SER A 337 -15.87 19.75 -2.61
C SER A 337 -16.79 20.69 -1.82
N ASN A 338 -18.10 20.37 -1.86
CA ASN A 338 -19.15 20.99 -1.04
C ASN A 338 -19.52 20.15 0.21
N GLU A 339 -18.92 18.97 0.41
CA GLU A 339 -19.24 18.04 1.52
C GLU A 339 -18.56 18.45 2.85
N PRO A 340 -19.27 18.54 3.99
CA PRO A 340 -18.73 19.10 5.24
C PRO A 340 -17.42 18.45 5.74
N VAL A 341 -16.45 19.27 6.14
CA VAL A 341 -15.09 18.81 6.46
C VAL A 341 -14.91 18.69 7.97
N THR A 342 -14.88 17.45 8.47
CA THR A 342 -14.75 17.18 9.91
C THR A 342 -13.28 17.07 10.34
N ILE A 343 -12.84 17.99 11.19
CA ILE A 343 -11.51 18.02 11.81
C ILE A 343 -11.63 17.49 13.25
N THR A 344 -10.78 16.53 13.60
CA THR A 344 -10.93 15.71 14.83
C THR A 344 -9.73 15.83 15.77
N HIS A 345 -8.77 16.66 15.37
CA HIS A 345 -7.48 16.88 16.00
C HIS A 345 -7.12 18.35 15.86
N ILE A 346 -6.32 18.88 16.78
CA ILE A 346 -5.73 20.22 16.64
C ILE A 346 -4.31 20.14 16.07
N LEU A 347 -3.77 21.30 15.68
CA LEU A 347 -2.35 21.46 15.41
C LEU A 347 -1.64 22.09 16.63
N GLU A 348 -0.36 21.80 16.74
CA GLU A 348 0.61 22.53 17.56
C GLU A 348 1.81 22.86 16.66
N SER A 349 2.51 23.96 16.92
CA SER A 349 3.78 24.24 16.24
C SER A 349 4.89 24.46 17.25
N SER A 350 6.02 23.78 17.05
CA SER A 350 7.25 24.08 17.78
C SER A 350 8.34 24.48 16.79
N LYS A 351 8.60 25.79 16.71
CA LYS A 351 9.67 26.37 15.91
C LYS A 351 11.04 25.94 16.44
N ILE A 352 11.59 24.91 15.82
CA ILE A 352 12.95 24.40 16.07
C ILE A 352 13.99 25.06 15.15
N LEU A 353 13.54 25.67 14.04
CA LEU A 353 14.41 26.36 13.08
C LEU A 353 14.50 27.86 13.37
N PRO A 354 15.72 28.44 13.49
CA PRO A 354 15.89 29.87 13.63
C PRO A 354 15.41 30.66 12.39
N PRO A 355 14.99 31.93 12.58
CA PRO A 355 14.84 32.89 11.48
C PRO A 355 16.14 33.03 10.67
N PRO A 356 16.10 33.12 9.33
CA PRO A 356 17.28 33.42 8.53
C PRO A 356 17.97 34.74 8.96
N PRO A 357 19.30 34.87 8.85
CA PRO A 357 20.24 33.92 8.25
C PRO A 357 20.77 32.84 9.21
N ASP A 358 20.31 32.81 10.47
CA ASP A 358 20.80 31.86 11.48
C ASP A 358 20.47 30.39 11.13
N GLU A 359 21.31 29.48 11.63
CA GLU A 359 21.14 28.02 11.56
C GLU A 359 21.44 27.34 12.91
N ASN A 360 20.96 26.11 13.10
CA ASN A 360 21.29 25.30 14.27
C ASN A 360 22.66 24.61 14.09
N PRO A 361 23.55 24.61 15.10
CA PRO A 361 24.78 23.82 15.04
C PRO A 361 24.48 22.33 14.85
N LYS A 362 25.07 21.72 13.82
CA LYS A 362 24.78 20.34 13.36
C LYS A 362 24.84 19.27 14.46
N HIS A 363 25.72 19.45 15.45
CA HIS A 363 25.87 18.52 16.57
C HIS A 363 24.75 18.60 17.64
N LEU A 364 23.82 19.55 17.52
CA LEU A 364 22.72 19.76 18.47
C LEU A 364 21.36 19.24 18.00
N TRP A 365 21.23 18.68 16.79
CA TRP A 365 19.91 18.35 16.22
C TRP A 365 19.04 17.41 17.08
N GLY A 366 19.63 16.40 17.72
CA GLY A 366 18.92 15.53 18.67
C GLY A 366 18.37 16.29 19.88
N HIS A 367 19.16 17.22 20.43
CA HIS A 367 18.75 18.10 21.53
C HIS A 367 17.67 19.10 21.09
N VAL A 368 17.85 19.75 19.93
CA VAL A 368 16.89 20.68 19.31
C VAL A 368 15.53 20.02 19.10
N THR A 369 15.51 18.78 18.59
CA THR A 369 14.29 18.01 18.34
C THR A 369 13.60 17.62 19.66
N SER A 370 14.36 17.07 20.61
CA SER A 370 13.86 16.69 21.95
C SER A 370 13.27 17.90 22.71
N GLN A 371 13.96 19.04 22.69
CA GLN A 371 13.46 20.27 23.31
C GLN A 371 12.23 20.82 22.60
N GLY A 372 12.16 20.74 21.27
CA GLY A 372 10.98 21.11 20.50
C GLY A 372 9.74 20.32 20.90
N ALA A 373 9.84 18.98 20.94
CA ALA A 373 8.76 18.12 21.43
C ALA A 373 8.39 18.42 22.90
N SER A 374 9.40 18.71 23.73
CA SER A 374 9.20 19.04 25.15
C SER A 374 8.41 20.33 25.38
N ARG A 375 8.47 21.33 24.47
CA ARG A 375 7.66 22.57 24.60
C ARG A 375 6.16 22.25 24.60
N ALA A 376 5.70 21.47 23.63
CA ALA A 376 4.30 21.08 23.53
C ALA A 376 3.85 20.21 24.70
N GLU A 377 4.68 19.25 25.14
CA GLU A 377 4.37 18.40 26.29
C GLU A 377 4.30 19.14 27.64
N ILE A 378 4.95 20.30 27.75
CA ILE A 378 4.83 21.20 28.91
C ILE A 378 3.53 22.01 28.85
N GLN A 379 3.07 22.42 27.66
CA GLN A 379 1.83 23.20 27.50
C GLN A 379 0.58 22.40 27.90
N ASP A 380 0.46 21.17 27.41
CA ASP A 380 -0.57 20.24 27.92
C ASP A 380 -0.03 18.81 27.98
N GLY A 381 0.28 18.34 29.19
CA GLY A 381 0.80 17.01 29.43
C GLY A 381 -0.16 15.85 29.12
N ARG A 382 -1.43 16.10 28.78
CA ARG A 382 -2.46 15.06 28.58
C ARG A 382 -2.61 14.64 27.11
N ARG A 383 -2.50 15.58 26.16
CA ARG A 383 -2.79 15.36 24.74
C ARG A 383 -1.98 14.20 24.13
N LYS A 384 -2.65 13.41 23.29
CA LYS A 384 -2.07 12.32 22.48
C LYS A 384 -1.41 12.96 21.24
N ARG A 385 -0.08 13.06 21.21
CA ARG A 385 0.66 13.80 20.18
C ARG A 385 1.21 12.92 19.07
N ILE A 386 0.97 13.36 17.84
CA ILE A 386 1.70 12.95 16.64
C ILE A 386 2.74 14.04 16.35
N PHE A 387 4.02 13.77 16.56
CA PHE A 387 5.08 14.70 16.16
C PHE A 387 5.41 14.49 14.68
N VAL A 388 5.54 15.57 13.90
CA VAL A 388 6.03 15.53 12.52
C VAL A 388 7.30 16.35 12.37
N LEU A 389 8.35 15.70 11.88
CA LEU A 389 9.67 16.27 11.64
C LEU A 389 10.01 16.16 10.13
N PRO A 390 9.72 17.21 9.34
CA PRO A 390 10.07 17.23 7.92
C PRO A 390 11.53 17.65 7.66
N VAL A 391 12.23 18.15 8.70
CA VAL A 391 13.60 18.65 8.64
C VAL A 391 14.58 17.48 8.61
N THR A 392 15.43 17.41 7.57
CA THR A 392 16.46 16.38 7.39
C THR A 392 17.81 16.97 6.94
N SER A 393 18.90 16.22 7.11
CA SER A 393 20.26 16.59 6.71
C SER A 393 20.82 15.64 5.65
N SER A 394 21.16 16.21 4.49
CA SER A 394 21.88 15.56 3.39
C SER A 394 23.40 15.47 3.59
N ASP A 395 23.94 16.18 4.58
CA ASP A 395 25.38 16.49 4.69
C ASP A 395 26.24 15.30 5.17
N THR A 396 25.60 14.22 5.59
CA THR A 396 26.22 12.99 6.06
C THR A 396 25.56 11.80 5.38
N LYS A 397 26.27 11.17 4.45
CA LYS A 397 25.88 9.85 3.93
C LYS A 397 26.07 8.81 5.04
N THR A 398 24.97 8.21 5.50
CA THR A 398 24.94 7.35 6.68
C THR A 398 25.06 5.87 6.34
N ALA A 399 24.75 5.45 5.11
CA ALA A 399 24.58 4.04 4.73
C ALA A 399 23.63 3.24 5.65
N GLY A 400 22.72 3.92 6.36
CA GLY A 400 21.82 3.35 7.38
C GLY A 400 22.39 3.33 8.81
N HIS A 401 23.63 3.80 9.02
CA HIS A 401 24.25 3.90 10.34
C HIS A 401 23.51 4.92 11.24
N PRO A 402 23.32 4.61 12.54
CA PRO A 402 22.64 5.51 13.47
C PRO A 402 23.53 6.70 13.84
N THR A 403 22.98 7.91 13.76
CA THR A 403 23.64 9.14 14.25
C THR A 403 23.20 9.46 15.68
N SER A 404 23.77 10.52 16.27
CA SER A 404 23.25 11.12 17.50
C SER A 404 21.84 11.72 17.33
N TRP A 405 21.42 12.10 16.11
CA TRP A 405 20.08 12.62 15.86
C TRP A 405 19.06 11.48 15.71
N SER A 406 19.37 10.45 14.93
CA SER A 406 18.48 9.28 14.79
C SER A 406 18.36 8.49 16.09
N ALA A 407 19.44 8.37 16.87
CA ALA A 407 19.39 7.74 18.20
C ALA A 407 18.58 8.56 19.20
N ALA A 408 18.72 9.90 19.20
CA ALA A 408 17.86 10.76 20.01
C ALA A 408 16.38 10.66 19.60
N LEU A 409 16.08 10.46 18.31
CA LEU A 409 14.71 10.24 17.83
C LEU A 409 14.15 8.88 18.30
N ASP A 410 14.98 7.84 18.32
CA ASP A 410 14.63 6.52 18.84
C ASP A 410 14.38 6.52 20.35
N ASP A 411 15.24 7.20 21.12
CA ASP A 411 15.07 7.35 22.58
C ASP A 411 13.86 8.23 22.92
N LEU A 412 13.60 9.28 22.13
CA LEU A 412 12.41 10.15 22.24
C LEU A 412 11.11 9.39 21.93
N ALA A 413 11.10 8.51 20.91
CA ALA A 413 9.95 7.66 20.59
C ALA A 413 9.71 6.57 21.64
N SER A 414 10.79 5.90 22.09
CA SER A 414 10.71 4.78 23.03
C SER A 414 10.52 5.19 24.50
N GLY A 415 10.86 6.43 24.87
CA GLY A 415 10.87 6.87 26.28
C GLY A 415 12.01 6.23 27.07
N ALA A 416 13.20 6.07 26.47
CA ALA A 416 14.34 5.35 27.04
C ALA A 416 14.89 5.99 28.35
N ASP A 417 14.63 7.28 28.54
CA ASP A 417 14.90 8.12 29.71
C ASP A 417 13.84 7.97 30.83
N GLY A 418 12.78 7.20 30.61
CA GLY A 418 11.61 7.10 31.48
C GLY A 418 10.48 8.08 31.14
N SER A 419 10.61 8.88 30.07
CA SER A 419 9.54 9.75 29.59
C SER A 419 8.47 8.97 28.80
N ARG A 420 7.44 9.67 28.32
CA ARG A 420 6.35 9.07 27.55
C ARG A 420 6.85 8.50 26.21
N LYS A 421 6.20 7.44 25.73
CA LYS A 421 6.34 6.98 24.34
C LYS A 421 5.62 7.95 23.40
N ARG A 422 6.15 8.13 22.19
CA ARG A 422 5.70 9.18 21.25
C ARG A 422 5.51 8.63 19.85
N MET A 423 4.46 9.05 19.16
CA MET A 423 4.31 8.80 17.73
C MET A 423 5.08 9.87 16.98
N ILE A 424 6.07 9.46 16.19
CA ILE A 424 6.94 10.36 15.43
C ILE A 424 6.89 9.98 13.96
N VAL A 425 6.55 10.95 13.12
CA VAL A 425 6.58 10.89 11.66
C VAL A 425 7.78 11.72 11.18
N VAL A 426 8.58 11.18 10.28
CA VAL A 426 9.76 11.86 9.72
C VAL A 426 9.75 11.76 8.19
N SER A 427 10.12 12.85 7.50
CA SER A 427 10.29 12.83 6.05
C SER A 427 11.53 12.01 5.67
N ALA A 428 11.51 11.29 4.55
CA ALA A 428 12.67 10.49 4.12
C ALA A 428 13.90 11.34 3.71
N GLY A 429 13.67 12.60 3.32
CA GLY A 429 14.67 13.45 2.68
C GLY A 429 14.50 13.44 1.16
N ASN A 430 14.96 14.52 0.51
CA ASN A 430 14.65 14.81 -0.88
C ASN A 430 15.88 14.70 -1.79
N VAL A 431 15.72 14.04 -2.94
CA VAL A 431 16.52 14.27 -4.16
C VAL A 431 16.32 15.73 -4.58
N ARG A 432 17.40 16.42 -5.01
CA ARG A 432 17.38 17.86 -5.34
C ARG A 432 17.85 18.19 -6.75
N ASP A 433 18.53 17.26 -7.41
CA ASP A 433 19.11 17.38 -8.74
C ASP A 433 19.09 16.01 -9.43
N GLY A 434 19.62 15.91 -10.66
CA GLY A 434 19.72 14.65 -11.39
C GLY A 434 18.39 14.02 -11.81
N PHE A 435 17.26 14.71 -11.69
CA PHE A 435 15.91 14.16 -11.99
C PHE A 435 15.76 13.56 -13.41
N ALA A 436 16.54 14.01 -14.39
CA ALA A 436 16.60 13.41 -15.73
C ALA A 436 17.12 11.95 -15.74
N ASN A 437 17.82 11.51 -14.69
CA ASN A 437 18.30 10.14 -14.48
C ASN A 437 17.25 9.23 -13.80
N TYR A 438 16.02 9.71 -13.57
CA TYR A 438 14.98 8.95 -12.87
C TYR A 438 14.70 7.58 -13.52
N PRO A 439 14.52 6.49 -12.73
CA PRO A 439 14.52 6.44 -11.27
C PRO A 439 15.89 6.11 -10.65
N HIS A 440 16.99 6.10 -11.42
CA HIS A 440 18.32 5.77 -10.89
C HIS A 440 18.71 6.73 -9.75
N GLU A 441 18.36 8.02 -9.88
CA GLU A 441 18.72 9.04 -8.89
C GLU A 441 18.08 8.79 -7.51
N ASN A 442 16.91 8.16 -7.46
CA ASN A 442 16.26 7.74 -6.22
C ASN A 442 16.97 6.54 -5.56
N LEU A 443 17.70 5.74 -6.34
CA LEU A 443 18.45 4.58 -5.86
C LEU A 443 19.86 4.95 -5.41
N SER A 444 20.48 6.00 -5.99
CA SER A 444 21.79 6.54 -5.58
C SER A 444 21.72 7.50 -4.39
N ASN A 445 20.58 8.17 -4.17
CA ASN A 445 20.37 9.07 -3.04
C ASN A 445 19.68 8.36 -1.88
N GLU A 446 20.47 8.12 -0.83
CA GLU A 446 19.99 7.46 0.37
C GLU A 446 19.15 8.38 1.26
N ILE A 447 18.37 7.77 2.14
CA ILE A 447 17.56 8.45 3.15
C ILE A 447 18.41 9.30 4.09
N HIS A 448 17.97 10.53 4.31
CA HIS A 448 18.70 11.55 5.05
C HIS A 448 18.61 11.36 6.57
N ASP A 449 19.57 11.92 7.30
CA ASP A 449 19.53 11.96 8.77
C ASP A 449 18.36 12.88 9.23
N PRO A 450 17.49 12.50 10.19
CA PRO A 450 17.53 11.34 11.09
C PRO A 450 16.59 10.18 10.68
N ALA A 451 16.16 10.13 9.42
CA ALA A 451 15.08 9.27 8.96
C ALA A 451 15.43 7.77 8.83
N GLN A 452 16.67 7.39 9.19
CA GLN A 452 17.11 6.02 9.46
C GLN A 452 16.78 5.51 10.89
N ALA A 453 16.24 6.36 11.76
CA ALA A 453 15.77 6.00 13.11
C ALA A 453 14.80 4.80 13.09
N TRP A 454 15.01 3.84 13.99
CA TRP A 454 14.29 2.56 14.00
C TRP A 454 12.82 2.66 14.46
N ASN A 455 12.48 3.66 15.28
CA ASN A 455 11.18 3.82 15.92
C ASN A 455 10.27 4.80 15.18
N ALA A 456 10.82 5.89 14.64
CA ALA A 456 10.05 6.87 13.86
C ALA A 456 9.51 6.26 12.55
N LEU A 457 8.31 6.68 12.15
CA LEU A 457 7.70 6.31 10.88
C LEU A 457 8.27 7.20 9.77
N THR A 458 9.09 6.62 8.90
CA THR A 458 9.72 7.36 7.80
C THR A 458 8.84 7.33 6.55
N VAL A 459 8.62 8.51 5.98
CA VAL A 459 7.68 8.73 4.88
C VAL A 459 8.42 9.20 3.64
N GLY A 460 8.46 8.34 2.63
CA GLY A 460 8.91 8.71 1.28
C GLY A 460 7.77 9.30 0.46
N ALA A 461 8.06 9.65 -0.79
CA ALA A 461 7.10 10.24 -1.71
C ALA A 461 6.78 9.31 -2.88
N TYR A 462 5.50 9.16 -3.20
CA TYR A 462 5.01 8.65 -4.49
C TYR A 462 4.20 9.75 -5.18
N THR A 463 3.75 9.57 -6.43
CA THR A 463 2.88 10.55 -7.06
C THR A 463 1.82 9.99 -7.99
N ARG A 464 0.66 10.65 -8.01
CA ARG A 464 -0.41 10.54 -9.00
C ARG A 464 -0.47 11.74 -9.94
N LYS A 465 0.25 12.84 -9.65
CA LYS A 465 0.22 14.06 -10.47
C LYS A 465 1.08 13.86 -11.72
N TRP A 466 0.51 14.18 -12.88
CA TRP A 466 1.11 13.90 -14.20
C TRP A 466 0.69 14.88 -15.29
N ARG A 467 -0.54 15.39 -15.22
CA ARG A 467 -1.07 16.39 -16.14
C ARG A 467 -0.28 17.68 -15.95
N ILE A 468 0.10 18.31 -17.04
CA ILE A 468 0.65 19.67 -17.08
C ILE A 468 -0.33 20.49 -17.93
N THR A 469 -0.80 21.60 -17.36
CA THR A 469 -1.79 22.52 -17.94
C THR A 469 -1.38 23.98 -17.79
N THR A 470 -0.45 24.31 -16.89
CA THR A 470 0.18 25.65 -16.84
C THR A 470 0.89 25.97 -18.17
N SER A 471 0.66 27.18 -18.69
CA SER A 471 1.30 27.65 -19.93
C SER A 471 2.79 27.98 -19.74
N GLY A 472 3.57 27.90 -20.82
CA GLY A 472 5.03 28.04 -20.78
C GLY A 472 5.79 26.72 -20.54
N TYR A 473 5.07 25.60 -20.38
CA TYR A 473 5.62 24.25 -20.24
C TYR A 473 5.34 23.38 -21.48
N GLU A 474 5.16 23.99 -22.66
CA GLU A 474 4.87 23.28 -23.90
C GLU A 474 5.99 22.30 -24.27
N GLY A 475 5.65 21.02 -24.40
CA GLY A 475 6.61 19.94 -24.70
C GLY A 475 7.32 19.35 -23.47
N TYR A 476 7.12 19.89 -22.26
CA TYR A 476 7.48 19.19 -21.03
C TYR A 476 6.55 17.99 -20.79
N ARG A 477 7.06 16.99 -20.06
CA ARG A 477 6.31 15.82 -19.59
C ARG A 477 6.66 15.53 -18.12
N PRO A 478 5.75 14.91 -17.34
CA PRO A 478 6.11 14.42 -16.01
C PRO A 478 7.24 13.38 -16.08
N VAL A 479 8.11 13.38 -15.07
CA VAL A 479 9.23 12.44 -14.92
C VAL A 479 8.76 11.07 -14.43
N ALA A 480 7.92 11.04 -13.39
CA ALA A 480 7.26 9.82 -12.92
C ALA A 480 5.88 9.62 -13.58
N SER A 481 5.48 8.37 -13.84
CA SER A 481 4.08 8.05 -14.19
C SER A 481 3.19 8.01 -12.94
N PRO A 482 1.86 8.22 -13.06
CA PRO A 482 0.93 8.03 -11.94
C PRO A 482 1.12 6.69 -11.24
N GLY A 483 1.08 6.69 -9.92
CA GLY A 483 1.27 5.51 -9.08
C GLY A 483 2.74 5.14 -8.83
N GLN A 484 3.72 5.72 -9.54
CA GLN A 484 5.15 5.47 -9.29
C GLN A 484 5.69 6.23 -8.07
N LEU A 485 6.92 5.91 -7.67
CA LEU A 485 7.70 6.71 -6.72
C LEU A 485 7.88 8.14 -7.25
N SER A 486 7.85 9.14 -6.38
CA SER A 486 8.07 10.53 -6.75
C SER A 486 9.57 10.74 -7.07
N PRO A 487 9.93 11.56 -8.09
CA PRO A 487 11.32 11.87 -8.39
C PRO A 487 12.06 12.49 -7.20
N TYR A 488 11.35 13.14 -6.27
CA TYR A 488 11.92 13.69 -5.04
C TYR A 488 12.32 12.64 -3.98
N SER A 489 11.84 11.40 -4.02
CA SER A 489 12.02 10.48 -2.88
C SER A 489 13.41 9.85 -2.83
N THR A 490 14.07 9.98 -1.68
CA THR A 490 15.23 9.14 -1.31
C THR A 490 14.80 7.71 -0.92
N THR A 491 15.74 6.77 -0.86
CA THR A 491 15.48 5.34 -0.57
C THR A 491 16.53 4.71 0.36
N SER A 492 16.30 3.49 0.86
CA SER A 492 17.37 2.71 1.53
C SER A 492 18.05 1.70 0.60
N PHE A 493 17.92 1.85 -0.73
CA PHE A 493 18.32 0.84 -1.71
C PHE A 493 19.79 0.37 -1.61
N CYS A 494 20.70 1.27 -1.21
CA CYS A 494 22.13 1.00 -1.05
C CYS A 494 22.55 0.49 0.35
N TRP A 495 21.63 0.31 1.31
CA TRP A 495 21.96 -0.10 2.68
C TRP A 495 22.20 -1.61 2.84
N ASP A 496 22.99 -2.00 3.85
CA ASP A 496 23.24 -3.41 4.21
C ASP A 496 21.95 -4.10 4.70
N ASP A 497 21.48 -5.05 3.89
CA ASP A 497 20.28 -5.85 4.12
C ASP A 497 20.32 -6.75 5.36
N GLY A 498 21.49 -6.99 5.94
CA GLY A 498 21.66 -7.76 7.17
C GLY A 498 21.64 -6.93 8.46
N LEU A 499 21.63 -5.60 8.37
CA LEU A 499 21.83 -4.70 9.52
C LEU A 499 20.73 -3.64 9.69
N TRP A 500 20.29 -2.99 8.61
CA TRP A 500 19.55 -1.71 8.71
C TRP A 500 18.04 -1.85 8.43
N PRO A 501 17.18 -1.03 9.08
CA PRO A 501 15.72 -1.10 8.97
C PRO A 501 15.24 -0.89 7.53
N ILE A 502 14.05 -1.41 7.20
CA ILE A 502 13.36 -1.08 5.95
C ILE A 502 12.93 0.40 6.01
N LYS A 503 13.43 1.21 5.09
CA LYS A 503 13.15 2.65 5.00
C LYS A 503 12.93 3.09 3.53
N PRO A 504 11.94 3.95 3.22
CA PRO A 504 10.89 4.43 4.12
C PRO A 504 9.99 3.27 4.55
N GLU A 505 9.17 3.43 5.60
CA GLU A 505 8.14 2.43 5.91
C GLU A 505 6.91 2.55 5.01
N ILE A 506 6.58 3.76 4.57
CA ILE A 506 5.41 4.08 3.74
C ILE A 506 5.71 5.23 2.77
N VAL A 507 4.86 5.42 1.77
CA VAL A 507 4.92 6.55 0.84
C VAL A 507 3.56 7.23 0.67
N LEU A 508 3.53 8.57 0.63
CA LEU A 508 2.33 9.37 0.32
C LEU A 508 2.60 10.35 -0.83
N GLU A 509 1.57 11.06 -1.29
CA GLU A 509 1.67 11.99 -2.42
C GLU A 509 2.68 13.10 -2.11
N GLY A 510 3.75 13.19 -2.89
CA GLY A 510 4.75 14.24 -2.79
C GLY A 510 4.93 15.03 -4.08
N GLY A 511 4.00 14.90 -5.03
CA GLY A 511 4.10 15.56 -6.33
C GLY A 511 5.20 14.98 -7.22
N ASN A 512 5.38 15.63 -8.35
CA ASN A 512 6.21 15.18 -9.47
C ASN A 512 7.09 16.32 -9.98
N VAL A 513 7.98 15.99 -10.91
CA VAL A 513 8.89 16.90 -11.61
C VAL A 513 8.58 16.81 -13.11
N ALA A 514 8.76 17.90 -13.86
CA ALA A 514 8.65 17.90 -15.31
C ALA A 514 10.03 17.94 -16.00
N VAL A 515 10.14 17.32 -17.17
CA VAL A 515 11.35 17.33 -18.00
C VAL A 515 10.99 17.53 -19.47
N ASN A 516 11.79 18.31 -20.21
CA ASN A 516 11.62 18.54 -21.65
C ASN A 516 12.45 17.54 -22.51
N PRO A 517 12.35 17.58 -23.85
CA PRO A 517 13.12 16.68 -24.73
C PRO A 517 14.63 16.94 -24.78
N ALA A 518 15.11 18.10 -24.34
CA ALA A 518 16.53 18.44 -24.22
C ALA A 518 17.15 17.94 -22.90
N GLY A 519 16.32 17.61 -21.90
CA GLY A 519 16.72 17.19 -20.57
C GLY A 519 16.63 18.30 -19.50
N ASP A 520 16.15 19.49 -19.85
CA ASP A 520 15.91 20.56 -18.87
C ASP A 520 14.76 20.18 -17.95
N VAL A 521 14.92 20.49 -16.67
CA VAL A 521 13.99 20.14 -15.59
C VAL A 521 13.22 21.38 -15.12
N ALA A 522 11.94 21.21 -14.79
CA ALA A 522 11.13 22.26 -14.20
C ALA A 522 10.02 21.70 -13.28
N ASP A 523 9.52 22.53 -12.38
CA ASP A 523 8.56 22.14 -11.33
C ASP A 523 7.23 22.90 -11.45
N PRO A 524 6.40 22.63 -12.49
CA PRO A 524 5.11 23.27 -12.69
C PRO A 524 4.15 23.01 -11.51
N GLU A 525 3.20 23.91 -11.30
CA GLU A 525 2.30 23.87 -10.13
C GLU A 525 1.28 22.73 -10.20
N ASP A 526 0.85 22.32 -11.41
CA ASP A 526 -0.02 21.15 -11.62
C ASP A 526 0.53 19.88 -10.94
N LEU A 527 1.86 19.74 -10.95
CA LEU A 527 2.59 18.57 -10.44
C LEU A 527 2.82 18.61 -8.92
N ARG A 528 2.39 19.66 -8.22
CA ARG A 528 2.57 19.86 -6.77
C ARG A 528 1.23 19.90 -6.04
N LEU A 529 1.23 19.65 -4.73
CA LEU A 529 0.02 19.66 -3.90
C LEU A 529 -0.36 21.09 -3.54
N ILE A 530 -1.64 21.38 -3.34
CA ILE A 530 -2.09 22.69 -2.84
C ILE A 530 -2.04 22.68 -1.30
N SER A 531 -1.39 23.67 -0.68
CA SER A 531 -1.41 23.89 0.77
C SER A 531 -1.65 25.36 1.13
N THR A 532 -1.77 25.66 2.42
CA THR A 532 -2.00 27.01 2.95
C THR A 532 -0.74 27.86 2.93
N CYS A 533 -0.83 29.07 2.38
CA CYS A 533 0.28 30.00 2.28
C CYS A 533 0.56 30.74 3.61
N LYS A 534 1.82 31.06 3.86
CA LYS A 534 2.23 31.96 4.95
C LYS A 534 1.71 33.40 4.75
N ASP A 535 1.70 33.91 3.53
CA ASP A 535 1.28 35.28 3.21
C ASP A 535 -0.06 35.31 2.47
N PHE A 536 -1.13 35.03 3.23
CA PHE A 536 -2.51 35.00 2.70
C PHE A 536 -3.04 36.36 2.21
N HIS A 537 -2.35 37.46 2.52
CA HIS A 537 -2.64 38.77 1.91
C HIS A 537 -2.22 38.83 0.44
N SER A 538 -1.22 38.03 0.03
CA SER A 538 -0.76 37.91 -1.36
C SER A 538 -1.41 36.74 -2.11
N SER A 539 -1.48 35.55 -1.49
CA SER A 539 -2.15 34.35 -2.02
C SER A 539 -2.55 33.45 -0.85
N HIS A 540 -3.80 32.99 -0.76
CA HIS A 540 -4.22 32.07 0.32
C HIS A 540 -3.61 30.68 0.16
N PHE A 541 -3.47 30.23 -1.09
CA PHE A 541 -2.95 28.91 -1.42
C PHE A 541 -1.57 29.00 -2.07
N TRP A 542 -0.79 27.93 -1.94
CA TRP A 542 0.57 27.83 -2.47
C TRP A 542 0.94 26.36 -2.74
N PRO A 543 1.72 26.07 -3.79
CA PRO A 543 2.18 24.72 -4.10
C PRO A 543 3.14 24.17 -3.03
N PHE A 544 3.07 22.85 -2.80
CA PHE A 544 3.91 22.14 -1.83
C PHE A 544 4.22 20.71 -2.32
N GLU A 545 5.42 20.21 -2.04
CA GLU A 545 5.94 19.01 -2.69
C GLU A 545 6.89 18.18 -1.80
N ALA A 546 7.44 17.13 -2.43
CA ALA A 546 8.46 16.23 -1.92
C ALA A 546 8.07 15.50 -0.61
N THR A 547 9.06 14.98 0.12
CA THR A 547 8.81 14.13 1.30
C THR A 547 8.26 14.91 2.50
N SER A 548 8.40 16.25 2.52
CA SER A 548 7.71 17.13 3.46
C SER A 548 6.19 17.03 3.32
N ALA A 549 5.66 17.26 2.12
CA ALA A 549 4.22 17.18 1.85
C ALA A 549 3.64 15.79 2.15
N ALA A 550 4.38 14.73 1.80
CA ALA A 550 4.02 13.36 2.13
C ALA A 550 3.98 13.10 3.66
N SER A 551 4.96 13.63 4.41
CA SER A 551 5.02 13.50 5.87
C SER A 551 3.89 14.26 6.61
N ALA A 552 3.44 15.39 6.07
CA ALA A 552 2.30 16.13 6.62
C ALA A 552 0.99 15.34 6.49
N GLN A 553 0.72 14.73 5.32
CA GLN A 553 -0.42 13.84 5.12
C GLN A 553 -0.33 12.57 5.99
N ALA A 554 0.86 12.04 6.24
CA ALA A 554 1.06 10.94 7.17
C ALA A 554 0.71 11.34 8.62
N ALA A 555 1.09 12.55 9.05
CA ALA A 555 0.75 13.06 10.37
C ALA A 555 -0.77 13.30 10.53
N TRP A 556 -1.41 13.85 9.50
CA TRP A 556 -2.88 13.94 9.41
C TRP A 556 -3.54 12.55 9.53
N MET A 557 -3.08 11.57 8.75
CA MET A 557 -3.62 10.21 8.79
C MET A 557 -3.42 9.53 10.16
N ALA A 558 -2.25 9.72 10.79
CA ALA A 558 -1.98 9.23 12.15
C ALA A 558 -2.92 9.87 13.18
N ALA A 559 -3.18 11.18 13.07
CA ALA A 559 -4.12 11.88 13.93
C ALA A 559 -5.56 11.41 13.72
N LYS A 560 -5.98 11.11 12.49
CA LYS A 560 -7.29 10.48 12.21
C LYS A 560 -7.41 9.07 12.82
N ILE A 561 -6.34 8.28 12.82
CA ILE A 561 -6.32 6.95 13.48
C ILE A 561 -6.41 7.10 15.00
N GLN A 562 -5.63 7.99 15.61
CA GLN A 562 -5.69 8.27 17.05
C GLN A 562 -7.05 8.91 17.45
N SER A 563 -7.67 9.71 16.57
CA SER A 563 -9.02 10.27 16.81
C SER A 563 -10.09 9.18 16.84
N ALA A 564 -10.00 8.19 15.95
CA ALA A 564 -10.92 7.06 15.91
C ALA A 564 -10.75 6.11 17.11
N TYR A 565 -9.53 6.03 17.65
CA TYR A 565 -9.19 5.18 18.79
C TYR A 565 -8.25 5.92 19.77
N PRO A 566 -8.79 6.75 20.68
CA PRO A 566 -8.00 7.61 21.56
C PRO A 566 -6.98 6.88 22.45
N GLU A 567 -7.24 5.63 22.83
CA GLU A 567 -6.36 4.87 23.74
C GLU A 567 -5.20 4.10 23.09
N LEU A 568 -5.10 4.07 21.75
CA LEU A 568 -3.99 3.37 21.09
C LEU A 568 -2.63 3.91 21.51
N TRP A 569 -1.67 3.01 21.67
CA TRP A 569 -0.26 3.34 21.82
C TRP A 569 0.33 3.83 20.48
N PRO A 570 1.39 4.68 20.52
CA PRO A 570 2.15 5.07 19.34
C PRO A 570 2.60 3.91 18.45
N GLU A 571 3.03 2.81 19.07
CA GLU A 571 3.40 1.57 18.40
C GLU A 571 2.25 1.03 17.53
N THR A 572 1.01 1.13 18.01
CA THR A 572 -0.21 0.65 17.35
C THR A 572 -0.68 1.57 16.24
N VAL A 573 -0.62 2.90 16.43
CA VAL A 573 -0.94 3.88 15.37
C VAL A 573 0.03 3.72 14.20
N ARG A 574 1.34 3.65 14.47
CA ARG A 574 2.38 3.33 13.46
C ARG A 574 2.11 1.98 12.79
N GLY A 575 1.73 0.98 13.58
CA GLY A 575 1.37 -0.35 13.11
C GLY A 575 0.20 -0.31 12.12
N LEU A 576 -0.89 0.38 12.43
CA LEU A 576 -2.09 0.48 11.58
C LEU A 576 -1.81 1.18 10.25
N MET A 577 -0.96 2.22 10.24
CA MET A 577 -0.54 2.89 9.01
C MET A 577 0.19 1.92 8.06
N VAL A 578 1.21 1.22 8.57
CA VAL A 578 1.96 0.19 7.82
C VAL A 578 1.06 -0.97 7.41
N HIS A 579 0.19 -1.43 8.32
CA HIS A 579 -0.74 -2.53 8.07
C HIS A 579 -1.72 -2.19 6.93
N SER A 580 -2.22 -0.95 6.86
CA SER A 580 -3.13 -0.49 5.82
C SER A 580 -2.49 -0.38 4.42
N ALA A 581 -1.16 -0.37 4.32
CA ALA A 581 -0.43 0.01 3.13
C ALA A 581 -0.39 -1.07 2.02
N ARG A 582 -0.57 -0.64 0.77
CA ARG A 582 -0.41 -1.50 -0.42
C ARG A 582 0.42 -0.76 -1.47
N TRP A 583 1.33 -1.47 -2.12
CA TRP A 583 1.99 -0.95 -3.32
C TRP A 583 0.98 -0.82 -4.45
N THR A 584 1.16 0.22 -5.27
CA THR A 584 0.50 0.35 -6.57
C THR A 584 1.05 -0.71 -7.55
N GLU A 585 0.39 -0.93 -8.69
CA GLU A 585 0.94 -1.83 -9.70
C GLU A 585 2.15 -1.19 -10.40
N GLU A 586 2.21 0.14 -10.47
CA GLU A 586 3.30 0.87 -11.10
C GLU A 586 4.58 0.82 -10.25
N MET A 587 4.48 0.90 -8.91
CA MET A 587 5.62 0.61 -8.01
C MET A 587 6.16 -0.81 -8.20
N LYS A 588 5.28 -1.80 -8.40
CA LYS A 588 5.71 -3.19 -8.65
C LYS A 588 6.37 -3.32 -10.01
N GLN A 589 5.80 -2.74 -11.06
CA GLN A 589 6.39 -2.71 -12.41
C GLN A 589 7.79 -2.04 -12.39
N GLN A 590 7.96 -1.00 -11.57
CA GLN A 590 9.20 -0.23 -11.45
C GLN A 590 10.28 -0.93 -10.61
N PHE A 591 9.93 -1.52 -9.46
CA PHE A 591 10.91 -2.00 -8.47
C PHE A 591 10.77 -3.46 -8.00
N PHE A 592 9.77 -4.23 -8.45
CA PHE A 592 9.68 -5.67 -8.18
C PHE A 592 10.60 -6.50 -9.09
N CYS A 593 11.82 -6.02 -9.29
CA CYS A 593 12.84 -6.53 -10.20
C CYS A 593 13.94 -7.27 -9.44
N GLY A 594 14.63 -8.20 -10.11
CA GLY A 594 15.69 -9.04 -9.53
C GLY A 594 15.56 -10.52 -9.87
N ASP A 595 16.70 -11.20 -9.93
CA ASP A 595 16.80 -12.58 -10.43
C ASP A 595 16.05 -13.58 -9.56
N ARG A 596 16.18 -13.48 -8.23
CA ARG A 596 15.51 -14.39 -7.27
C ARG A 596 14.29 -13.68 -6.69
N PRO A 597 13.19 -14.40 -6.37
CA PRO A 597 11.98 -13.77 -5.81
C PRO A 597 12.20 -12.94 -4.54
N LYS A 598 13.20 -13.31 -3.73
CA LYS A 598 13.58 -12.54 -2.51
C LYS A 598 14.18 -11.17 -2.84
N ASP A 599 14.91 -11.06 -3.94
CA ASP A 599 15.56 -9.81 -4.35
C ASP A 599 14.52 -8.78 -4.79
N ARG A 600 13.40 -9.24 -5.37
CA ARG A 600 12.26 -8.41 -5.78
C ARG A 600 11.53 -7.80 -4.60
N TRP A 601 11.24 -8.60 -3.56
CA TRP A 601 10.68 -8.10 -2.31
C TRP A 601 11.63 -7.15 -1.60
N ARG A 602 12.92 -7.50 -1.54
CA ARG A 602 13.98 -6.63 -1.01
C ARG A 602 14.00 -5.27 -1.72
N ASN A 603 14.03 -5.25 -3.05
CA ASN A 603 14.09 -4.01 -3.83
C ASN A 603 12.83 -3.16 -3.64
N LEU A 604 11.63 -3.76 -3.72
CA LEU A 604 10.37 -3.05 -3.53
C LEU A 604 10.23 -2.46 -2.11
N LEU A 605 10.63 -3.20 -1.07
CA LEU A 605 10.62 -2.72 0.33
C LEU A 605 11.68 -1.64 0.58
N ARG A 606 12.89 -1.78 0.02
CA ARG A 606 13.98 -0.81 0.16
C ARG A 606 13.72 0.54 -0.53
N VAL A 607 12.74 0.61 -1.42
CA VAL A 607 12.40 1.80 -2.22
C VAL A 607 11.04 2.39 -1.84
N CYS A 608 9.99 1.58 -1.80
CA CYS A 608 8.61 2.03 -1.59
C CYS A 608 8.07 1.71 -0.18
N GLY A 609 8.90 1.14 0.72
CA GLY A 609 8.44 0.62 2.00
C GLY A 609 7.34 -0.43 1.82
N TYR A 610 6.31 -0.38 2.66
CA TYR A 610 5.09 -1.18 2.54
C TYR A 610 4.04 -0.58 1.58
N GLY A 611 4.39 0.50 0.86
CA GLY A 611 3.55 1.15 -0.14
C GLY A 611 2.68 2.30 0.40
N VAL A 612 1.56 2.55 -0.26
CA VAL A 612 0.66 3.67 0.04
C VAL A 612 -0.35 3.25 1.13
N PRO A 613 -0.40 3.93 2.29
CA PRO A 613 -1.37 3.64 3.34
C PRO A 613 -2.79 4.03 2.92
N ASN A 614 -3.81 3.49 3.61
CA ASN A 614 -5.20 3.79 3.31
C ASN A 614 -5.99 4.06 4.58
N LEU A 615 -6.46 5.30 4.76
CA LEU A 615 -7.16 5.72 5.97
C LEU A 615 -8.40 4.88 6.26
N ARG A 616 -9.22 4.53 5.25
CA ARG A 616 -10.44 3.72 5.44
C ARG A 616 -10.12 2.35 6.07
N ARG A 617 -9.12 1.63 5.53
CA ARG A 617 -8.62 0.37 6.11
C ARG A 617 -7.91 0.56 7.46
N ALA A 618 -7.27 1.70 7.68
CA ALA A 618 -6.57 1.98 8.94
C ALA A 618 -7.51 2.27 10.11
N VAL A 619 -8.75 2.73 9.86
CA VAL A 619 -9.73 3.03 10.92
C VAL A 619 -10.96 2.13 10.96
N SER A 620 -11.29 1.39 9.89
CA SER A 620 -12.54 0.62 9.81
C SER A 620 -12.44 -0.68 9.00
N CYS A 621 -13.35 -1.60 9.30
CA CYS A 621 -13.63 -2.84 8.59
C CYS A 621 -14.97 -2.75 7.82
N VAL A 622 -15.24 -3.73 6.96
CA VAL A 622 -16.53 -3.99 6.27
C VAL A 622 -16.93 -5.46 6.48
N SER A 623 -18.14 -5.90 6.16
CA SER A 623 -18.65 -7.23 6.56
C SER A 623 -17.73 -8.43 6.25
N ASN A 624 -17.08 -8.41 5.08
CA ASN A 624 -16.16 -9.43 4.57
C ASN A 624 -14.68 -9.15 4.89
N SER A 625 -14.39 -8.28 5.87
CA SER A 625 -13.05 -8.09 6.40
C SER A 625 -13.07 -7.84 7.89
N LEU A 626 -12.00 -8.19 8.59
CA LEU A 626 -11.83 -7.79 9.98
C LEU A 626 -10.36 -7.57 10.30
N THR A 627 -10.11 -6.61 11.18
CA THR A 627 -8.79 -6.30 11.73
C THR A 627 -8.86 -6.54 13.24
N LEU A 628 -8.11 -7.52 13.71
CA LEU A 628 -7.80 -7.72 15.12
C LEU A 628 -6.62 -6.82 15.49
N VAL A 629 -6.75 -6.10 16.60
CA VAL A 629 -5.68 -5.29 17.19
C VAL A 629 -5.45 -5.77 18.62
N ALA A 630 -4.19 -6.01 18.98
CA ALA A 630 -3.80 -6.41 20.33
C ALA A 630 -2.56 -5.64 20.79
N GLU A 631 -2.66 -5.01 21.94
CA GLU A 631 -1.54 -4.36 22.62
C GLU A 631 -1.00 -5.31 23.70
N GLY A 632 0.33 -5.41 23.83
CA GLY A 632 0.97 -6.42 24.67
C GLY A 632 2.24 -5.94 25.34
N VAL A 633 2.54 -6.54 26.48
CA VAL A 633 3.77 -6.32 27.26
C VAL A 633 4.46 -7.67 27.47
N LEU A 634 5.76 -7.74 27.25
CA LEU A 634 6.58 -8.91 27.59
C LEU A 634 7.96 -8.48 28.10
N GLN A 635 8.61 -9.32 28.91
CA GLN A 635 10.00 -9.16 29.33
C GLN A 635 10.91 -10.00 28.43
N PRO A 636 11.70 -9.42 27.50
CA PRO A 636 12.41 -10.19 26.48
C PRO A 636 13.47 -11.15 27.05
N PHE A 637 14.08 -10.79 28.18
CA PHE A 637 15.25 -11.46 28.73
C PHE A 637 15.20 -11.62 30.25
N GLU A 638 16.03 -12.52 30.77
CA GLU A 638 16.30 -12.66 32.21
C GLU A 638 17.75 -13.06 32.47
N VAL A 639 18.21 -12.92 33.72
CA VAL A 639 19.45 -13.53 34.20
C VAL A 639 19.11 -14.79 34.99
N ARG A 640 19.34 -15.97 34.39
CA ARG A 640 19.19 -17.28 35.06
C ARG A 640 20.55 -17.95 35.14
N ASN A 641 20.91 -18.48 36.32
CA ASN A 641 22.21 -19.10 36.59
C ASN A 641 23.42 -18.21 36.17
N GLY A 642 23.33 -16.90 36.40
CA GLY A 642 24.38 -15.93 36.07
C GLY A 642 24.54 -15.63 34.57
N ARG A 643 23.63 -16.10 33.70
CA ARG A 643 23.68 -15.87 32.24
C ARG A 643 22.40 -15.21 31.75
N ALA A 644 22.54 -14.26 30.82
CA ALA A 644 21.41 -13.60 30.19
C ALA A 644 20.81 -14.50 29.08
N ARG A 645 19.53 -14.88 29.22
CA ARG A 645 18.78 -15.68 28.23
C ARG A 645 17.47 -15.00 27.82
N THR A 646 16.82 -15.50 26.77
CA THR A 646 15.43 -15.13 26.45
C THR A 646 14.50 -15.61 27.55
N LYS A 647 13.42 -14.87 27.78
CA LYS A 647 12.42 -15.16 28.82
C LYS A 647 11.02 -15.31 28.22
N ASP A 648 10.22 -14.24 28.18
CA ASP A 648 8.80 -14.33 27.83
C ASP A 648 8.58 -14.48 26.32
N MET A 649 7.72 -15.41 25.93
CA MET A 649 7.02 -15.45 24.63
C MET A 649 5.51 -15.39 24.87
N SER A 650 4.84 -14.51 24.12
CA SER A 650 3.38 -14.32 24.17
C SER A 650 2.71 -15.11 23.05
N ILE A 651 1.61 -15.81 23.34
CA ILE A 651 0.80 -16.56 22.38
C ILE A 651 -0.61 -15.96 22.34
N TYR A 652 -1.06 -15.64 21.12
CA TYR A 652 -2.40 -15.22 20.81
C TYR A 652 -3.12 -16.36 20.10
N GLU A 653 -4.26 -16.77 20.65
CA GLU A 653 -5.26 -17.55 19.93
C GLU A 653 -6.27 -16.59 19.30
N LEU A 654 -6.25 -16.52 17.98
CA LEU A 654 -7.09 -15.61 17.22
C LEU A 654 -8.51 -16.21 17.13
N PRO A 655 -9.56 -15.43 17.50
CA PRO A 655 -10.95 -15.91 17.56
C PRO A 655 -11.59 -16.05 16.17
N TRP A 656 -10.94 -16.80 15.27
CA TRP A 656 -11.34 -16.95 13.87
C TRP A 656 -12.80 -17.43 13.69
N PRO A 657 -13.48 -16.98 12.62
CA PRO A 657 -14.81 -17.47 12.24
C PRO A 657 -14.63 -18.81 11.51
N THR A 658 -14.32 -19.85 12.30
CA THR A 658 -13.86 -21.16 11.80
C THR A 658 -14.87 -21.84 10.89
N ASP A 659 -16.15 -21.81 11.25
CA ASP A 659 -17.22 -22.47 10.47
C ASP A 659 -17.45 -21.73 9.15
N GLU A 660 -17.35 -20.41 9.15
CA GLU A 660 -17.45 -19.55 7.98
C GLU A 660 -16.25 -19.75 7.05
N LEU A 661 -15.02 -19.78 7.60
CA LEU A 661 -13.80 -20.05 6.82
C LEU A 661 -13.79 -21.47 6.25
N LEU A 662 -14.28 -22.47 6.97
CA LEU A 662 -14.49 -23.82 6.45
C LEU A 662 -15.59 -23.85 5.37
N GLY A 663 -16.62 -23.00 5.48
CA GLY A 663 -17.67 -22.82 4.46
C GLY A 663 -17.19 -22.13 3.18
N LEU A 664 -16.12 -21.33 3.25
CA LEU A 664 -15.39 -20.84 2.06
C LEU A 664 -14.42 -21.90 1.49
N GLY A 665 -13.95 -22.83 2.35
CA GLY A 665 -13.24 -24.05 1.95
C GLY A 665 -11.91 -23.79 1.25
N GLU A 666 -11.86 -24.11 -0.05
CA GLU A 666 -10.66 -23.98 -0.90
C GLU A 666 -10.42 -22.54 -1.38
N GLU A 667 -11.32 -21.58 -1.13
CA GLU A 667 -11.14 -20.19 -1.57
C GLU A 667 -9.85 -19.57 -1.00
N ARG A 668 -9.11 -18.87 -1.87
CA ARG A 668 -7.83 -18.26 -1.52
C ARG A 668 -8.07 -16.88 -0.93
N LEU A 669 -7.58 -16.66 0.29
CA LEU A 669 -7.65 -15.37 0.97
C LEU A 669 -6.26 -14.84 1.32
N GLN A 670 -6.21 -13.57 1.72
CA GLN A 670 -5.02 -12.96 2.30
C GLN A 670 -5.25 -12.70 3.79
N MET A 671 -4.30 -13.14 4.62
CA MET A 671 -4.15 -12.65 5.99
C MET A 671 -2.91 -11.75 6.04
N ARG A 672 -3.04 -10.52 6.54
CA ARG A 672 -1.88 -9.68 6.86
C ARG A 672 -1.57 -9.76 8.34
N VAL A 673 -0.29 -9.89 8.70
CA VAL A 673 0.19 -9.71 10.08
C VAL A 673 1.20 -8.57 10.12
N THR A 674 1.03 -7.65 11.07
CA THR A 674 1.96 -6.57 11.38
C THR A 674 2.29 -6.59 12.87
N LEU A 675 3.58 -6.59 13.20
CA LEU A 675 4.11 -6.44 14.55
C LEU A 675 4.88 -5.12 14.62
N SER A 676 4.58 -4.28 15.60
CA SER A 676 5.18 -2.96 15.80
C SER A 676 5.59 -2.77 17.26
N TYR A 677 6.83 -2.40 17.51
CA TYR A 677 7.39 -2.19 18.86
C TYR A 677 8.44 -1.08 18.83
N PHE A 678 8.83 -0.52 19.98
CA PHE A 678 9.91 0.46 20.07
C PHE A 678 11.13 -0.10 20.82
N VAL A 679 12.32 0.26 20.36
CA VAL A 679 13.62 -0.16 20.94
C VAL A 679 14.34 1.02 21.59
N GLU A 680 15.05 0.80 22.69
CA GLU A 680 16.01 1.78 23.21
C GLU A 680 17.26 1.77 22.31
N SER A 681 17.84 2.95 22.05
CA SER A 681 18.97 3.08 21.14
C SER A 681 20.25 2.45 21.69
N GLY A 682 21.22 2.20 20.82
CA GLY A 682 22.52 1.64 21.19
C GLY A 682 23.65 2.08 20.25
N PRO A 683 23.86 3.40 20.03
CA PRO A 683 24.60 3.95 18.89
C PRO A 683 26.11 3.70 18.86
N GLY A 684 26.72 3.13 19.91
CA GLY A 684 28.18 2.96 20.00
C GLY A 684 28.79 2.08 18.89
N GLU A 685 29.60 2.69 18.02
CA GLU A 685 30.25 2.03 16.88
C GLU A 685 31.36 1.05 17.29
N ILE A 686 30.98 -0.18 17.62
CA ILE A 686 31.94 -1.28 17.85
C ILE A 686 31.62 -2.49 16.95
N GLY A 687 31.05 -2.22 15.77
CA GLY A 687 30.85 -3.20 14.69
C GLY A 687 29.47 -3.89 14.63
N TRP A 688 28.50 -3.47 15.44
CA TRP A 688 27.07 -3.82 15.47
C TRP A 688 26.63 -5.30 15.48
N LYS A 689 27.57 -6.24 15.35
CA LYS A 689 27.34 -7.68 15.48
C LYS A 689 27.36 -8.08 16.96
N ASP A 690 26.67 -9.17 17.25
CA ASP A 690 26.62 -9.83 18.56
C ASP A 690 26.34 -8.88 19.73
N ARG A 691 27.34 -8.57 20.58
CA ARG A 691 27.14 -7.70 21.76
C ARG A 691 27.00 -6.20 21.47
N TYR A 692 27.22 -5.80 20.22
CA TYR A 692 27.27 -4.40 19.79
C TYR A 692 26.02 -3.94 19.02
N ARG A 693 25.00 -4.80 18.91
CA ARG A 693 23.71 -4.50 18.25
C ARG A 693 23.13 -3.16 18.71
N TYR A 694 22.56 -2.42 17.76
CA TYR A 694 21.93 -1.12 18.00
C TYR A 694 20.64 -1.24 18.82
N ALA A 695 19.75 -2.17 18.45
CA ALA A 695 18.49 -2.37 19.16
C ALA A 695 18.68 -3.05 20.53
N SER A 696 17.96 -2.55 21.53
CA SER A 696 17.86 -3.12 22.88
C SER A 696 17.39 -4.58 22.90
N HIS A 697 16.40 -4.88 22.07
CA HIS A 697 15.79 -6.18 21.86
C HIS A 697 15.22 -6.20 20.44
N GLY A 698 15.00 -7.38 19.87
CA GLY A 698 14.11 -7.52 18.71
C GLY A 698 12.92 -8.41 19.07
N LEU A 699 11.79 -8.24 18.40
CA LEU A 699 10.64 -9.13 18.47
C LEU A 699 10.38 -9.74 17.10
N ARG A 700 9.79 -10.94 17.05
CA ARG A 700 9.33 -11.58 15.81
C ARG A 700 7.99 -12.27 16.03
N PHE A 701 7.20 -12.38 14.97
CA PHE A 701 5.99 -13.20 14.98
C PHE A 701 6.17 -14.49 14.16
N GLU A 702 5.65 -15.58 14.71
CA GLU A 702 5.48 -16.89 14.06
C GLU A 702 3.97 -17.24 14.07
N LEU A 703 3.51 -17.98 13.06
CA LEU A 703 2.15 -18.55 12.98
C LEU A 703 2.27 -20.09 13.08
N ASN A 704 1.26 -20.77 13.61
CA ASN A 704 1.14 -22.22 13.44
C ASN A 704 0.90 -22.58 11.96
N SER A 705 1.20 -23.81 11.57
CA SER A 705 0.86 -24.33 10.24
C SER A 705 -0.57 -24.88 10.21
N PRO A 706 -1.19 -25.00 9.02
CA PRO A 706 -2.49 -25.65 8.89
C PRO A 706 -2.48 -27.05 9.54
N GLY A 707 -3.45 -27.31 10.41
CA GLY A 707 -3.56 -28.55 11.20
C GLY A 707 -2.50 -28.77 12.29
N GLU A 708 -1.57 -27.85 12.53
CA GLU A 708 -0.56 -27.99 13.59
C GLU A 708 -1.16 -27.67 14.97
N THR A 709 -1.08 -28.63 15.90
CA THR A 709 -1.59 -28.48 17.27
C THR A 709 -0.83 -27.41 18.06
N ARG A 710 -1.44 -26.92 19.15
CA ARG A 710 -0.82 -25.93 20.05
C ARG A 710 0.52 -26.44 20.61
N GLU A 711 0.57 -27.72 20.96
CA GLU A 711 1.73 -28.40 21.56
C GLU A 711 2.85 -28.65 20.53
N GLU A 712 2.50 -28.95 19.28
CA GLU A 712 3.47 -29.00 18.18
C GLU A 712 3.99 -27.62 17.80
N PHE A 713 3.11 -26.62 17.66
CA PHE A 713 3.48 -25.25 17.34
C PHE A 713 4.47 -24.69 18.36
N VAL A 714 4.17 -24.83 19.65
CA VAL A 714 5.05 -24.42 20.74
C VAL A 714 6.39 -25.17 20.67
N ARG A 715 6.40 -26.50 20.57
CA ARG A 715 7.66 -27.28 20.43
C ARG A 715 8.41 -26.99 19.13
N ARG A 716 7.75 -26.56 18.06
CA ARG A 716 8.39 -26.16 16.82
C ARG A 716 9.19 -24.88 17.02
N ILE A 717 8.61 -23.86 17.65
CA ILE A 717 9.22 -22.52 17.77
C ILE A 717 10.08 -22.32 19.02
N ASN A 718 9.85 -23.13 20.07
CA ASN A 718 10.46 -23.05 21.38
C ASN A 718 11.30 -24.31 21.72
N ILE A 719 12.47 -24.14 22.34
CA ILE A 719 13.27 -25.23 22.91
C ILE A 719 12.87 -25.53 24.37
N GLU A 720 12.41 -24.55 25.15
CA GLU A 720 12.05 -24.76 26.57
C GLU A 720 10.86 -25.72 26.77
N ALA A 721 10.12 -26.02 25.69
CA ALA A 721 9.01 -26.97 25.67
C ALA A 721 9.39 -28.38 25.15
N ARG A 722 10.68 -28.65 24.94
CA ARG A 722 11.18 -29.93 24.41
C ARG A 722 11.79 -30.77 25.53
N ASP A 723 10.94 -31.52 26.21
CA ASP A 723 11.36 -32.47 27.24
C ASP A 723 12.11 -33.68 26.62
N GLU A 724 12.81 -34.46 27.45
CA GLU A 724 13.65 -35.58 27.00
C GLU A 724 12.87 -36.67 26.25
N GLU A 725 11.58 -36.84 26.57
CA GLU A 725 10.64 -37.75 25.88
C GLU A 725 9.97 -37.11 24.65
N ASN A 726 9.93 -35.78 24.58
CA ASN A 726 9.11 -35.01 23.64
C ASN A 726 9.97 -34.02 22.81
N GLY A 727 10.80 -34.59 21.93
CA GLY A 727 11.70 -33.85 21.04
C GLY A 727 11.03 -32.92 20.01
N ARG A 728 11.82 -32.49 19.03
CA ARG A 728 11.33 -31.59 17.96
C ARG A 728 10.25 -32.30 17.12
N PRO A 729 9.05 -31.71 16.91
CA PRO A 729 8.01 -32.27 16.05
C PRO A 729 8.40 -32.20 14.56
N ASP A 730 7.82 -33.08 13.76
CA ASP A 730 7.99 -33.10 12.29
C ASP A 730 7.33 -31.90 11.59
N SER A 731 6.49 -31.17 12.31
CA SER A 731 5.83 -29.96 11.82
C SER A 731 6.85 -28.92 11.31
N ARG A 732 6.52 -28.33 10.16
CA ARG A 732 7.33 -27.32 9.50
C ARG A 732 6.63 -25.96 9.63
N SER A 733 7.39 -24.87 9.60
CA SER A 733 6.82 -23.53 9.58
C SER A 733 6.06 -23.27 8.26
N PRO A 734 4.99 -22.45 8.26
CA PRO A 734 4.20 -22.13 7.06
C PRO A 734 4.93 -21.11 6.15
N SER A 735 6.24 -21.26 5.96
CA SER A 735 7.12 -20.30 5.29
C SER A 735 6.85 -20.16 3.78
N SER A 736 6.05 -21.04 3.19
CA SER A 736 5.58 -21.00 1.80
C SER A 736 4.34 -20.12 1.59
N HIS A 737 3.60 -19.80 2.66
CA HIS A 737 2.42 -18.93 2.60
C HIS A 737 2.80 -17.45 2.70
N TRP A 738 3.93 -17.13 3.33
CA TRP A 738 4.42 -15.77 3.52
C TRP A 738 5.06 -15.20 2.25
N GLN A 739 4.53 -14.09 1.74
CA GLN A 739 5.04 -13.42 0.54
C GLN A 739 6.49 -12.91 0.72
N ILE A 740 6.73 -12.09 1.76
CA ILE A 740 8.05 -11.47 2.03
C ILE A 740 8.95 -12.43 2.81
N GLY A 741 8.37 -13.14 3.78
CA GLY A 741 9.08 -14.05 4.67
C GLY A 741 10.16 -13.32 5.49
N ASN A 742 11.35 -13.92 5.61
CA ASN A 742 12.38 -13.46 6.55
C ASN A 742 12.84 -12.00 6.37
N PHE A 743 12.70 -11.39 5.18
CA PHE A 743 13.13 -10.01 4.95
C PHE A 743 12.28 -8.99 5.74
N ARG A 744 11.08 -9.36 6.22
CA ARG A 744 10.22 -8.50 7.06
C ARG A 744 10.84 -8.09 8.40
N ASN A 745 11.86 -8.80 8.88
CA ASN A 745 12.35 -8.72 10.27
C ASN A 745 13.46 -7.66 10.48
N HIS A 746 13.48 -6.57 9.70
CA HIS A 746 14.50 -5.52 9.77
C HIS A 746 13.90 -4.20 10.29
N GLY A 747 14.44 -3.69 11.39
CA GLY A 747 13.90 -2.52 12.10
C GLY A 747 13.04 -2.91 13.31
N SER A 748 12.07 -2.06 13.68
CA SER A 748 11.17 -2.28 14.82
C SER A 748 9.67 -2.42 14.43
N VAL A 749 9.38 -2.39 13.13
CA VAL A 749 8.08 -2.75 12.57
C VAL A 749 8.26 -3.82 11.50
N HIS A 750 7.40 -4.83 11.51
CA HIS A 750 7.50 -6.02 10.66
C HIS A 750 6.10 -6.34 10.11
N SER A 751 5.88 -6.18 8.81
CA SER A 751 4.63 -6.56 8.15
C SER A 751 4.85 -7.61 7.05
N ASP A 752 3.90 -8.53 6.89
CA ASP A 752 3.91 -9.56 5.84
C ASP A 752 2.50 -10.07 5.52
N ILE A 753 2.36 -10.68 4.35
CA ILE A 753 1.09 -11.21 3.82
C ILE A 753 1.23 -12.73 3.75
N TRP A 754 0.31 -13.43 4.41
CA TRP A 754 0.09 -14.87 4.31
C TRP A 754 -0.98 -15.11 3.24
N GLU A 755 -0.74 -16.05 2.34
CA GLU A 755 -1.72 -16.53 1.37
C GLU A 755 -1.95 -18.03 1.49
N GLY A 756 -3.21 -18.44 1.43
CA GLY A 756 -3.61 -19.84 1.54
C GLY A 756 -5.12 -19.97 1.43
N ARG A 757 -5.61 -21.18 1.63
CA ARG A 757 -7.04 -21.49 1.56
C ARG A 757 -7.75 -21.03 2.83
N ALA A 758 -9.05 -20.77 2.75
CA ALA A 758 -9.83 -20.42 3.93
C ALA A 758 -9.81 -21.53 4.99
N ALA A 759 -9.87 -22.80 4.58
CA ALA A 759 -9.69 -23.96 5.46
C ALA A 759 -8.26 -24.06 6.07
N ASP A 760 -7.22 -23.68 5.34
CA ASP A 760 -5.85 -23.60 5.88
C ASP A 760 -5.79 -22.55 7.01
N LEU A 761 -6.41 -21.37 6.80
CA LEU A 761 -6.46 -20.30 7.78
C LEU A 761 -7.34 -20.66 8.99
N ALA A 762 -8.46 -21.37 8.79
CA ALA A 762 -9.38 -21.78 9.85
C ALA A 762 -8.69 -22.58 10.97
N THR A 763 -7.60 -23.28 10.65
CA THR A 763 -6.73 -24.00 11.61
C THR A 763 -5.42 -23.26 11.93
N SER A 764 -5.06 -22.22 11.18
CA SER A 764 -3.87 -21.38 11.40
C SER A 764 -4.23 -20.15 12.28
N ASN A 765 -4.68 -20.40 13.52
CA ASN A 765 -5.18 -19.37 14.43
C ASN A 765 -4.22 -19.00 15.58
N LEU A 766 -3.02 -19.60 15.69
CA LEU A 766 -2.07 -19.32 16.76
C LEU A 766 -0.92 -18.43 16.28
N VAL A 767 -0.83 -17.20 16.81
CA VAL A 767 0.30 -16.29 16.58
C VAL A 767 1.15 -16.17 17.84
N ALA A 768 2.45 -16.44 17.74
CA ALA A 768 3.39 -16.28 18.82
C ALA A 768 4.30 -15.07 18.57
N VAL A 769 4.33 -14.11 19.52
CA VAL A 769 5.27 -12.98 19.54
C VAL A 769 6.41 -13.32 20.50
N ARG A 770 7.62 -13.37 19.96
CA ARG A 770 8.80 -13.92 20.65
C ARG A 770 10.03 -13.00 20.57
N PRO A 771 10.87 -12.93 21.61
CA PRO A 771 12.06 -12.10 21.61
C PRO A 771 13.21 -12.71 20.80
N VAL A 772 14.08 -11.84 20.30
CA VAL A 772 15.38 -12.15 19.73
C VAL A 772 16.45 -11.19 20.25
N ILE A 773 17.71 -11.62 20.17
CA ILE A 773 18.91 -10.97 20.70
C ILE A 773 19.01 -9.46 20.40
N GLY A 774 19.30 -8.67 21.44
CA GLY A 774 19.60 -7.23 21.42
C GLY A 774 20.44 -6.83 22.64
N TRP A 775 20.87 -5.57 22.72
CA TRP A 775 21.89 -5.19 23.71
C TRP A 775 21.47 -5.29 25.18
N TRP A 776 20.18 -5.26 25.52
CA TRP A 776 19.71 -5.51 26.90
C TRP A 776 20.20 -6.86 27.43
N ARG A 777 20.24 -7.89 26.57
CA ARG A 777 20.76 -9.22 26.91
C ARG A 777 22.29 -9.25 26.99
N GLU A 778 22.93 -8.64 26.00
CA GLU A 778 24.38 -8.77 25.78
C GLU A 778 25.23 -7.83 26.66
N ARG A 779 24.60 -6.83 27.29
CA ARG A 779 25.23 -5.86 28.20
C ARG A 779 24.58 -5.89 29.60
N PRO A 780 24.58 -7.03 30.31
CA PRO A 780 23.80 -7.20 31.55
C PRO A 780 24.25 -6.27 32.70
N HIS A 781 25.48 -5.75 32.63
CA HIS A 781 26.00 -4.74 33.56
C HIS A 781 25.25 -3.39 33.51
N LEU A 782 24.44 -3.14 32.48
CA LEU A 782 23.60 -1.94 32.36
C LEU A 782 22.25 -2.07 33.10
N GLY A 783 21.98 -3.19 33.77
CA GLY A 783 20.75 -3.42 34.57
C GLY A 783 19.47 -3.63 33.77
N LYS A 784 19.47 -3.35 32.45
CA LYS A 784 18.30 -3.39 31.56
C LYS A 784 17.80 -4.80 31.18
N VAL A 785 18.42 -5.89 31.64
CA VAL A 785 18.04 -7.27 31.25
C VAL A 785 16.58 -7.57 31.61
N SER A 786 16.13 -7.10 32.77
CA SER A 786 14.78 -7.32 33.30
C SER A 786 13.73 -6.31 32.81
N ASN A 787 14.07 -5.45 31.83
CA ASN A 787 13.10 -4.50 31.28
C ASN A 787 11.97 -5.21 30.55
N GLN A 788 10.76 -4.70 30.72
CA GLN A 788 9.62 -5.02 29.86
C GLN A 788 9.60 -4.12 28.63
N THR A 789 9.05 -4.63 27.53
CA THR A 789 8.78 -3.87 26.31
C THR A 789 7.32 -3.94 25.92
N ARG A 790 6.86 -2.93 25.17
CA ARG A 790 5.52 -2.85 24.58
C ARG A 790 5.58 -3.28 23.11
N TYR A 791 4.50 -3.89 22.63
CA TYR A 791 4.29 -4.14 21.21
C TYR A 791 2.81 -4.10 20.85
N ALA A 792 2.54 -3.82 19.58
CA ALA A 792 1.25 -3.94 18.94
C ALA A 792 1.30 -5.08 17.92
N LEU A 793 0.36 -6.02 18.02
CA LEU A 793 0.11 -7.05 17.04
C LEU A 793 -1.21 -6.73 16.32
N ILE A 794 -1.16 -6.63 15.00
CA ILE A 794 -2.32 -6.33 14.15
C ILE A 794 -2.44 -7.44 13.12
N VAL A 795 -3.61 -8.08 13.05
CA VAL A 795 -3.89 -9.15 12.10
C VAL A 795 -5.20 -8.84 11.39
N SER A 796 -5.20 -8.81 10.05
CA SER A 796 -6.44 -8.70 9.28
C SER A 796 -6.61 -9.84 8.29
N ILE A 797 -7.88 -10.14 8.00
CA ILE A 797 -8.31 -11.07 6.95
C ILE A 797 -9.35 -10.37 6.07
N GLU A 798 -9.33 -10.67 4.77
CA GLU A 798 -10.22 -10.11 3.75
C GLU A 798 -10.69 -11.27 2.87
N THR A 799 -12.00 -11.53 2.85
CA THR A 799 -12.61 -12.65 2.10
C THR A 799 -13.23 -12.15 0.80
N PRO A 800 -13.14 -12.92 -0.31
CA PRO A 800 -13.65 -12.47 -1.61
C PRO A 800 -15.18 -12.38 -1.67
N ARG A 801 -15.90 -13.09 -0.78
CA ARG A 801 -17.38 -13.05 -0.69
C ARG A 801 -17.87 -11.97 0.28
N ILE A 802 -18.47 -10.90 -0.27
CA ILE A 802 -19.15 -9.82 0.47
C ILE A 802 -20.23 -10.37 1.43
N GLU A 803 -20.91 -11.45 1.03
CA GLU A 803 -21.98 -12.12 1.80
C GLU A 803 -21.48 -12.80 3.09
N SER A 804 -20.18 -13.08 3.22
CA SER A 804 -19.59 -13.68 4.42
C SER A 804 -19.41 -12.62 5.52
N ASN A 805 -20.36 -12.49 6.44
CA ASN A 805 -20.26 -11.57 7.58
C ASN A 805 -19.32 -12.13 8.68
N ILE A 806 -18.06 -12.35 8.30
CA ILE A 806 -16.99 -12.80 9.19
C ILE A 806 -16.76 -11.82 10.35
N TYR A 807 -17.00 -10.52 10.12
CA TYR A 807 -16.87 -9.51 11.16
C TYR A 807 -17.80 -9.79 12.35
N ALA A 808 -19.10 -10.02 12.11
CA ALA A 808 -20.09 -10.19 13.18
C ALA A 808 -19.84 -11.42 14.05
N VAL A 809 -19.37 -12.51 13.45
CA VAL A 809 -19.06 -13.75 14.16
C VAL A 809 -17.89 -13.54 15.13
N VAL A 810 -16.82 -12.86 14.67
CA VAL A 810 -15.66 -12.58 15.53
C VAL A 810 -15.98 -11.50 16.56
N ALA A 811 -16.78 -10.48 16.21
CA ALA A 811 -17.27 -9.48 17.16
C ALA A 811 -18.01 -10.13 18.34
N ALA A 812 -18.91 -11.08 18.06
CA ALA A 812 -19.61 -11.84 19.08
C ALA A 812 -18.65 -12.68 19.94
N LYS A 813 -17.64 -13.33 19.34
CA LYS A 813 -16.60 -14.10 20.07
C LYS A 813 -15.75 -13.23 21.00
N VAL A 814 -15.53 -11.95 20.68
CA VAL A 814 -14.84 -10.98 21.58
C VAL A 814 -15.80 -10.18 22.47
N GLY A 815 -17.08 -10.54 22.52
CA GLY A 815 -18.09 -9.93 23.41
C GLY A 815 -18.69 -8.61 22.94
N ILE A 816 -18.37 -8.15 21.72
CA ILE A 816 -18.94 -6.94 21.12
C ILE A 816 -20.33 -7.27 20.54
N ARG A 817 -21.35 -6.56 21.02
CA ARG A 817 -22.71 -6.65 20.49
C ARG A 817 -22.88 -5.70 19.30
N ILE A 818 -23.09 -6.24 18.12
CA ILE A 818 -23.50 -5.46 16.94
C ILE A 818 -25.02 -5.19 17.04
N PRO A 819 -25.49 -3.94 16.85
CA PRO A 819 -26.92 -3.66 16.76
C PRO A 819 -27.49 -4.20 15.45
N VAL A 820 -28.33 -5.24 15.51
CA VAL A 820 -29.06 -5.71 14.33
C VAL A 820 -30.21 -4.74 14.05
N GLN A 821 -30.16 -4.04 12.91
CA GLN A 821 -31.33 -3.30 12.42
C GLN A 821 -32.40 -4.29 11.98
N ILE A 822 -33.44 -4.46 12.79
CA ILE A 822 -34.65 -5.17 12.39
C ILE A 822 -35.39 -4.28 11.39
N GLY A 823 -35.36 -4.66 10.11
CA GLY A 823 -36.18 -4.04 9.08
C GLY A 823 -37.66 -4.28 9.36
N VAL A 824 -38.32 -3.31 10.00
CA VAL A 824 -39.77 -3.35 10.20
C VAL A 824 -40.44 -2.95 8.89
N SER A 825 -40.97 -3.94 8.18
CA SER A 825 -41.87 -3.71 7.05
C SER A 825 -43.14 -3.00 7.53
N VAL A 826 -43.45 -1.85 6.94
CA VAL A 826 -44.68 -1.06 7.13
C VAL A 826 -45.29 -0.79 5.76
#